data_AF-A0A0V1HEP0-F1
#
_entry.id   AF-A0A0V1HEP0-F1
#
_cell.length_a   1.000
_cell.length_b   1.000
_cell.length_c   1.000
_cell.angle_alpha   90.00
_cell.angle_beta   90.00
_cell.angle_gamma   90.00
#
_symmetry.space_group_name_H-M   'P 1'
#
loop_
_entity.id
_entity.type
_entity.pdbx_description
1 polymer ?
#
loop_
_entity_poly.entity_id
_entity_poly.type
_entity_poly.pdbx_seq_one_letter_code
_entity_poly.pdbx_strand_id
1 'polypeptide(L)'
;LLTTIMLSSIQRTKQSAMDKHLHWQWHGIDQVGVHDMVLLATVDEDAIVQNLRKRYMNSVMFTYIGPVLLSVNPFTQMPYFSEKQMDQYQGANQYENPPHIYALADDMYRNMLIDNENHCVIISGESGSGKTVSAKYIMNYVAHISGGGPEVERIKQIILETNAVLEAFGNAKTIRNDNSSRFTRVVHQNPDERNFHIFYQLCAGCDDQLKRNLGITEPSYFNYLNQSGTYEIADVSDEQLYKVTMKAMEIVGIDNSTKIEILKIVSAILHIGNIKFKEVNNYADIEDPADLEYPAYLLNVDPDAIRKKLTSRRMESKWGTENDVLDVKLNVDQAVYTRDALAKALYHRLFDHLVQLVNNALTFDANDCRKIGILDIYGFEIFEKNGFEQFCINFVNEKLQQVFIELTLKAEQEEYKQEGVQWIPVEYFNNKVVCDLIEANKPPGIFSILNDVCAQTHGQSGGDDHFLQKMNTSVGNHPHYRHASGRFLIVHYAGNVEYNVEGFCEKNRDTFELVLNLFPEKVQKNCVKTRTTTFGSKIRKQANELLTSLMGSVPHYIRCIKPNEQKRPFTFDDARVKHQVKYLGLKENIRVRRAGFAYRRPYDKFVKRYAILIDNLQNNNSTKNDLARTKTILKSMNFDTNDAFCMGQTKVFIKNPETVFQLEEKREEKYAHFAKIIQRAWRRCRMNKKTNDMAQRASDILYGHKQRRRASINRKFFGDYIGLDEKPELKTLVGKREKIWFADNVCKYDRRFKACTRYLLLTSKAVLIVQHVHGKTKRYSNQSEYVVKRHVELEKIASVMLSPNQDDFLLLTVVNEHATLVECVFKTEFLMKLCKRFQDRTGKTLPIEFSEIFEYTVKKSNWPSCQTKFVKFEIDAQCLNKARLKSHGNTLHVAVGAGLKNTSRPNARRVAPITKQTGSYSTQCSSSVHTSNQSDCFSPASIGSAGYGSVKQVNSYRRKAPPLPHAQPPNSRTELKAQLERITNNSISKANGAPKNKPPIPPKPRPKLRMLYSYEGQDDDELCFHSNDIIEIIQEDPSGWWQGRLRGKHGLFPANYGTRI
;
A
#
# COMPACT_ATOMS: atom_id res chain seq x y z
N LEU A 1 -3.92 -40.13 -27.06
CA LEU A 1 -2.81 -39.63 -26.22
C LEU A 1 -2.16 -38.36 -26.77
N LEU A 2 -1.84 -38.26 -28.06
CA LEU A 2 -1.24 -37.05 -28.67
C LEU A 2 -2.16 -35.81 -28.69
N THR A 3 -3.48 -35.98 -28.78
CA THR A 3 -4.47 -34.88 -28.68
C THR A 3 -4.62 -34.35 -27.25
N THR A 4 -4.36 -35.19 -26.24
CA THR A 4 -4.37 -34.82 -24.82
C THR A 4 -3.10 -34.06 -24.43
N ILE A 5 -1.97 -34.40 -25.07
CA ILE A 5 -0.68 -33.70 -24.87
C ILE A 5 -0.72 -32.31 -25.53
N MET A 6 -1.26 -32.19 -26.75
CA MET A 6 -1.40 -30.89 -27.45
C MET A 6 -2.38 -29.94 -26.75
N LEU A 7 -3.51 -30.42 -26.22
CA LEU A 7 -4.44 -29.58 -25.44
C LEU A 7 -3.86 -29.18 -24.08
N SER A 8 -3.04 -30.03 -23.45
CA SER A 8 -2.33 -29.68 -22.22
C SER A 8 -1.19 -28.67 -22.45
N SER A 9 -0.54 -28.71 -23.63
CA SER A 9 0.55 -27.79 -23.98
C SER A 9 0.04 -26.43 -24.46
N ILE A 10 -1.13 -26.38 -25.12
CA ILE A 10 -1.81 -25.14 -25.52
C ILE A 10 -2.55 -24.49 -24.34
N GLN A 11 -3.05 -25.26 -23.37
CA GLN A 11 -3.53 -24.71 -22.10
C GLN A 11 -2.40 -24.21 -21.22
N ARG A 12 -1.24 -24.89 -21.12
CA ARG A 12 -0.10 -24.39 -20.33
C ARG A 12 0.56 -23.15 -20.90
N THR A 13 0.65 -23.02 -22.23
CA THR A 13 1.24 -21.82 -22.87
C THR A 13 0.30 -20.62 -22.93
N LYS A 14 -1.03 -20.81 -23.00
CA LYS A 14 -1.99 -19.69 -22.88
C LYS A 14 -2.29 -19.26 -21.44
N GLN A 15 -2.20 -20.18 -20.47
CA GLN A 15 -2.41 -19.84 -19.06
C GLN A 15 -1.21 -19.09 -18.48
N SER A 16 0.02 -19.38 -18.93
CA SER A 16 1.22 -18.59 -18.57
C SER A 16 1.28 -17.19 -19.22
N ALA A 17 0.53 -16.93 -20.30
CA ALA A 17 0.52 -15.65 -21.00
C ALA A 17 -0.69 -14.76 -20.61
N MET A 18 -1.82 -15.35 -20.20
CA MET A 18 -2.98 -14.60 -19.70
C MET A 18 -2.95 -14.35 -18.18
N ASP A 19 -2.16 -15.07 -17.40
CA ASP A 19 -1.92 -14.74 -15.98
C ASP A 19 -0.96 -13.55 -15.77
N LYS A 20 -0.44 -12.93 -16.84
CA LYS A 20 0.42 -11.73 -16.75
C LYS A 20 -0.33 -10.40 -16.81
N HIS A 21 -1.64 -10.38 -17.11
CA HIS A 21 -2.44 -9.16 -17.07
C HIS A 21 -3.84 -9.46 -16.51
N LEU A 22 -4.15 -8.82 -15.38
CA LEU A 22 -5.42 -8.88 -14.63
C LEU A 22 -5.70 -10.22 -13.91
N HIS A 23 -5.12 -10.42 -12.71
CA HIS A 23 -5.92 -10.86 -11.55
C HIS A 23 -5.14 -10.72 -10.23
N TRP A 24 -5.61 -9.77 -9.42
CA TRP A 24 -5.11 -9.40 -8.10
C TRP A 24 -5.26 -10.52 -7.06
N GLN A 25 -4.16 -11.01 -6.51
CA GLN A 25 -4.16 -11.80 -5.27
C GLN A 25 -4.27 -10.87 -4.05
N TRP A 26 -5.49 -10.51 -3.67
CA TRP A 26 -5.84 -10.06 -2.31
C TRP A 26 -6.22 -11.28 -1.45
N HIS A 27 -5.36 -12.29 -1.39
CA HIS A 27 -5.55 -13.44 -0.52
C HIS A 27 -4.32 -13.54 0.39
N GLY A 28 -4.44 -13.04 1.62
CA GLY A 28 -3.54 -13.41 2.72
C GLY A 28 -2.84 -12.29 3.49
N ILE A 29 -3.03 -11.01 3.15
CA ILE A 29 -2.68 -9.91 4.04
C ILE A 29 -4.01 -9.38 4.58
N ASP A 30 -4.40 -9.77 5.79
CA ASP A 30 -5.39 -9.00 6.56
C ASP A 30 -5.01 -7.53 6.41
N GLN A 31 -5.92 -6.62 6.05
CA GLN A 31 -5.59 -5.20 5.90
C GLN A 31 -4.87 -4.69 7.16
N VAL A 32 -3.53 -4.66 7.11
CA VAL A 32 -2.73 -4.22 8.23
C VAL A 32 -2.83 -2.71 8.26
N GLY A 33 -3.80 -2.23 9.03
CA GLY A 33 -4.10 -0.81 9.11
C GLY A 33 -4.54 -0.22 7.77
N VAL A 34 -4.48 1.09 7.68
CA VAL A 34 -4.92 1.87 6.51
C VAL A 34 -3.70 2.18 5.64
N HIS A 35 -3.79 1.87 4.34
CA HIS A 35 -2.72 2.11 3.36
C HIS A 35 -2.53 3.59 3.02
N ASP A 36 -3.62 4.37 3.00
CA ASP A 36 -3.61 5.82 2.83
C ASP A 36 -4.29 6.48 4.04
N MET A 37 -3.54 7.20 4.84
CA MET A 37 -4.03 7.76 6.10
C MET A 37 -5.00 8.93 5.93
N VAL A 38 -5.20 9.43 4.70
CA VAL A 38 -6.36 10.29 4.39
C VAL A 38 -7.68 9.58 4.72
N LEU A 39 -7.68 8.24 4.69
CA LEU A 39 -8.82 7.40 5.02
C LEU A 39 -8.90 7.01 6.51
N LEU A 40 -8.06 7.53 7.41
CA LEU A 40 -8.22 7.26 8.85
C LEU A 40 -9.60 7.75 9.33
N ALA A 41 -10.24 7.02 10.24
CA ALA A 41 -11.53 7.42 10.82
C ALA A 41 -11.37 8.73 11.61
N THR A 42 -10.46 8.74 12.59
CA THR A 42 -10.10 9.93 13.38
C THR A 42 -8.78 10.53 12.91
N VAL A 43 -8.68 11.87 12.93
CA VAL A 43 -7.46 12.62 12.56
C VAL A 43 -6.84 13.25 13.80
N ASP A 44 -6.22 12.39 14.60
CA ASP A 44 -5.39 12.76 15.73
C ASP A 44 -4.02 12.08 15.63
N GLU A 45 -3.06 12.55 16.42
CA GLU A 45 -1.69 12.06 16.38
C GLU A 45 -1.59 10.60 16.83
N ASP A 46 -2.43 10.19 17.79
CA ASP A 46 -2.41 8.85 18.35
C ASP A 46 -2.90 7.82 17.33
N ALA A 47 -3.94 8.13 16.56
CA ALA A 47 -4.45 7.31 15.46
C ALA A 47 -3.40 7.12 14.35
N ILE A 48 -2.66 8.18 14.01
CA ILE A 48 -1.55 8.11 13.04
C ILE A 48 -0.46 7.18 13.56
N VAL A 49 -0.02 7.37 14.81
CA VAL A 49 1.03 6.55 15.44
C VAL A 49 0.60 5.09 15.54
N GLN A 50 -0.65 4.82 15.95
CA GLN A 50 -1.20 3.46 16.03
C GLN A 50 -1.24 2.77 14.65
N ASN A 51 -1.64 3.48 13.60
CA ASN A 51 -1.65 2.93 12.25
C ASN A 51 -0.22 2.59 11.76
N LEU A 52 0.73 3.51 11.97
CA LEU A 52 2.14 3.30 11.63
C LEU A 52 2.72 2.12 12.41
N ARG A 53 2.44 2.02 13.72
CA ARG A 53 2.87 0.91 14.57
C ARG A 53 2.32 -0.42 14.07
N LYS A 54 1.01 -0.50 13.81
CA LYS A 54 0.35 -1.73 13.33
C LYS A 54 0.99 -2.20 12.02
N ARG A 55 1.25 -1.29 11.09
CA ARG A 55 1.91 -1.55 9.79
C ARG A 55 3.35 -2.00 9.94
N TYR A 56 4.12 -1.27 10.74
CA TYR A 56 5.52 -1.55 11.03
C TYR A 56 5.73 -2.93 11.65
N MET A 57 4.90 -3.30 12.63
CA MET A 57 4.96 -4.61 13.29
C MET A 57 4.66 -5.79 12.36
N ASN A 58 3.98 -5.54 11.23
CA ASN A 58 3.74 -6.54 10.20
C ASN A 58 4.67 -6.37 8.98
N SER A 59 5.86 -5.80 9.17
CA SER A 59 6.88 -5.66 8.11
C SER A 59 6.48 -4.75 6.93
N VAL A 60 5.51 -3.85 7.14
CA VAL A 60 5.08 -2.87 6.12
C VAL A 60 5.62 -1.49 6.48
N MET A 61 6.67 -1.06 5.78
CA MET A 61 7.36 0.22 6.08
C MET A 61 6.72 1.44 5.43
N PHE A 62 5.98 1.26 4.33
CA PHE A 62 5.46 2.35 3.50
C PHE A 62 3.97 2.59 3.73
N THR A 63 3.57 3.87 3.79
CA THR A 63 2.16 4.28 3.95
C THR A 63 1.92 5.59 3.20
N TYR A 64 0.77 5.78 2.55
CA TYR A 64 0.44 7.04 1.88
C TYR A 64 -0.25 8.04 2.82
N ILE A 65 -0.10 9.32 2.49
CA ILE A 65 -1.02 10.41 2.85
C ILE A 65 -1.32 11.13 1.52
N GLY A 66 -2.33 10.65 0.78
CA GLY A 66 -2.57 11.10 -0.60
C GLY A 66 -1.30 10.95 -1.46
N PRO A 67 -0.76 12.03 -2.05
CA PRO A 67 0.46 11.97 -2.87
C PRO A 67 1.75 11.83 -2.05
N VAL A 68 1.72 12.05 -0.73
CA VAL A 68 2.91 11.96 0.13
C VAL A 68 3.15 10.50 0.53
N LEU A 69 4.39 10.05 0.42
CA LEU A 69 4.81 8.72 0.88
C LEU A 69 5.50 8.80 2.24
N LEU A 70 5.02 8.05 3.22
CA LEU A 70 5.70 7.82 4.48
C LEU A 70 6.59 6.58 4.40
N SER A 71 7.77 6.66 5.01
CA SER A 71 8.74 5.57 5.12
C SER A 71 9.18 5.43 6.58
N VAL A 72 8.86 4.31 7.23
CA VAL A 72 9.33 4.02 8.59
C VAL A 72 10.56 3.11 8.50
N ASN A 73 11.71 3.54 9.02
CA ASN A 73 12.96 2.80 8.87
C ASN A 73 12.89 1.42 9.55
N PRO A 74 12.98 0.29 8.82
CA PRO A 74 12.91 -1.05 9.41
C PRO A 74 14.15 -1.45 10.22
N PHE A 75 15.28 -0.74 10.10
CA PHE A 75 16.60 -1.14 10.64
C PHE A 75 17.07 -2.56 10.25
N THR A 76 16.46 -3.12 9.21
CA THR A 76 16.83 -4.40 8.61
C THR A 76 16.54 -4.35 7.11
N GLN A 77 17.19 -5.21 6.34
CA GLN A 77 16.91 -5.34 4.92
C GLN A 77 15.56 -6.03 4.72
N MET A 78 14.69 -5.42 3.92
CA MET A 78 13.36 -5.97 3.62
C MET A 78 13.40 -6.81 2.34
N PRO A 79 12.63 -7.91 2.26
CA PRO A 79 12.71 -8.88 1.16
C PRO A 79 12.08 -8.41 -0.16
N TYR A 80 11.48 -7.22 -0.21
CA TYR A 80 10.68 -6.74 -1.34
C TYR A 80 11.33 -5.59 -2.14
N PHE A 81 12.66 -5.44 -2.07
CA PHE A 81 13.44 -4.54 -2.92
C PHE A 81 14.23 -5.30 -4.01
N SER A 82 13.56 -6.21 -4.72
CA SER A 82 14.17 -6.95 -5.85
C SER A 82 13.68 -6.41 -7.20
N GLU A 83 14.38 -6.77 -8.28
CA GLU A 83 13.99 -6.43 -9.66
C GLU A 83 12.57 -6.88 -9.98
N LYS A 84 12.13 -8.02 -9.43
CA LYS A 84 10.74 -8.49 -9.58
C LYS A 84 9.72 -7.49 -9.04
N GLN A 85 10.02 -6.80 -7.94
CA GLN A 85 9.14 -5.72 -7.48
C GLN A 85 9.25 -4.50 -8.37
N MET A 86 10.43 -4.17 -8.91
CA MET A 86 10.55 -3.06 -9.85
C MET A 86 9.63 -3.26 -11.07
N ASP A 87 9.65 -4.47 -11.65
CA ASP A 87 8.75 -4.88 -12.74
C ASP A 87 7.27 -4.81 -12.35
N GLN A 88 6.93 -5.16 -11.11
CA GLN A 88 5.54 -5.13 -10.62
C GLN A 88 5.00 -3.69 -10.57
N TYR A 89 5.85 -2.72 -10.24
CA TYR A 89 5.45 -1.32 -10.11
C TYR A 89 5.58 -0.54 -11.42
N GLN A 90 6.33 -1.07 -12.40
CA GLN A 90 6.51 -0.43 -13.71
C GLN A 90 5.18 -0.30 -14.47
N GLY A 91 4.82 0.94 -14.81
CA GLY A 91 3.58 1.25 -15.54
C GLY A 91 2.28 1.01 -14.77
N ALA A 92 2.36 0.66 -13.48
CA ALA A 92 1.20 0.48 -12.63
C ALA A 92 0.76 1.83 -12.05
N ASN A 93 -0.55 2.07 -11.97
CA ASN A 93 -1.04 3.28 -11.31
C ASN A 93 -0.80 3.21 -9.77
N GLN A 94 -0.63 4.34 -9.10
CA GLN A 94 -0.27 4.43 -7.67
C GLN A 94 -1.18 3.62 -6.72
N TYR A 95 -2.47 3.47 -7.07
CA TYR A 95 -3.48 2.74 -6.27
C TYR A 95 -3.73 1.30 -6.74
N GLU A 96 -3.01 0.84 -7.76
CA GLU A 96 -3.07 -0.54 -8.21
C GLU A 96 -2.26 -1.41 -7.23
N ASN A 97 -1.02 -1.03 -6.93
CA ASN A 97 -0.18 -1.76 -5.98
C ASN A 97 -0.18 -1.14 -4.56
N PRO A 98 0.22 -1.90 -3.51
CA PRO A 98 0.38 -1.35 -2.16
C PRO A 98 1.37 -0.17 -2.10
N PRO A 99 1.30 0.69 -1.06
CA PRO A 99 2.22 1.81 -0.91
C PRO A 99 3.68 1.37 -1.00
N HIS A 100 4.44 2.00 -1.89
CA HIS A 100 5.84 1.67 -2.12
C HIS A 100 6.58 2.81 -2.80
N ILE A 101 7.88 2.91 -2.54
CA ILE A 101 8.73 3.95 -3.14
C ILE A 101 8.86 3.82 -4.66
N TYR A 102 8.79 2.61 -5.20
CA TYR A 102 8.81 2.37 -6.64
C TYR A 102 7.56 2.87 -7.35
N ALA A 103 6.39 2.91 -6.68
CA ALA A 103 5.20 3.52 -7.27
C ALA A 103 5.42 5.02 -7.51
N LEU A 104 6.05 5.70 -6.54
CA LEU A 104 6.39 7.13 -6.65
C LEU A 104 7.46 7.36 -7.72
N ALA A 105 8.51 6.53 -7.76
CA ALA A 105 9.57 6.64 -8.76
C ALA A 105 9.07 6.39 -10.21
N ASP A 106 8.20 5.40 -10.40
CA ASP A 106 7.54 5.13 -11.69
C ASP A 106 6.65 6.28 -12.13
N ASP A 107 5.86 6.83 -11.20
CA ASP A 107 4.99 7.97 -11.50
C ASP A 107 5.78 9.21 -11.91
N MET A 108 6.84 9.53 -11.19
CA MET A 108 7.78 10.60 -11.56
C MET A 108 8.37 10.39 -12.95
N TYR A 109 8.88 9.19 -13.24
CA TYR A 109 9.54 8.90 -14.52
C TYR A 109 8.55 8.93 -15.69
N ARG A 110 7.37 8.33 -15.54
CA ARG A 110 6.35 8.33 -16.59
C ARG A 110 5.83 9.74 -16.88
N ASN A 111 5.46 10.50 -15.85
CA ASN A 111 4.88 11.83 -16.04
C ASN A 111 5.92 12.79 -16.63
N MET A 112 7.20 12.66 -16.24
CA MET A 112 8.29 13.40 -16.88
C MET A 112 8.34 13.17 -18.40
N LEU A 113 8.15 11.92 -18.85
CA LEU A 113 8.15 11.56 -20.27
C LEU A 113 6.88 12.00 -21.00
N ILE A 114 5.72 11.92 -20.35
CA ILE A 114 4.41 12.21 -20.94
C ILE A 114 4.17 13.71 -21.03
N ASP A 115 4.37 14.43 -19.92
CA ASP A 115 4.01 15.83 -19.76
C ASP A 115 5.14 16.77 -20.19
N ASN A 116 6.34 16.23 -20.41
CA ASN A 116 7.54 16.98 -20.78
C ASN A 116 7.93 18.04 -19.73
N GLU A 117 7.71 17.73 -18.45
CA GLU A 117 8.01 18.58 -17.31
C GLU A 117 9.17 18.03 -16.46
N ASN A 118 9.84 18.89 -15.70
CA ASN A 118 10.83 18.45 -14.71
C ASN A 118 10.11 17.96 -13.47
N HIS A 119 10.67 16.95 -12.80
CA HIS A 119 10.15 16.42 -11.55
C HIS A 119 11.18 16.57 -10.44
N CYS A 120 10.72 16.72 -9.21
CA CYS A 120 11.60 16.66 -8.05
C CYS A 120 10.96 15.87 -6.92
N VAL A 121 11.78 15.18 -6.11
CA VAL A 121 11.34 14.51 -4.89
C VAL A 121 12.07 15.08 -3.69
N ILE A 122 11.29 15.48 -2.68
CA ILE A 122 11.78 16.07 -1.44
C ILE A 122 11.68 15.01 -0.35
N ILE A 123 12.83 14.57 0.15
CA ILE A 123 12.95 13.56 1.20
C ILE A 123 13.33 14.26 2.49
N SER A 124 12.47 14.12 3.50
CA SER A 124 12.64 14.79 4.79
C SER A 124 12.44 13.82 5.94
N GLY A 125 13.01 14.13 7.10
CA GLY A 125 13.01 13.26 8.27
C GLY A 125 14.25 13.49 9.13
N GLU A 126 14.20 13.01 10.37
CA GLU A 126 15.34 13.10 11.28
C GLU A 126 16.56 12.33 10.78
N SER A 127 17.71 12.58 11.40
CA SER A 127 18.89 11.76 11.10
C SER A 127 18.65 10.29 11.45
N GLY A 128 19.15 9.39 10.61
CA GLY A 128 18.95 7.94 10.75
C GLY A 128 17.55 7.43 10.40
N SER A 129 16.64 8.27 9.90
CA SER A 129 15.30 7.86 9.46
C SER A 129 15.26 7.15 8.09
N GLY A 130 16.39 7.05 7.38
CA GLY A 130 16.47 6.32 6.09
C GLY A 130 16.29 7.17 4.83
N LYS A 131 16.53 8.49 4.90
CA LYS A 131 16.43 9.42 3.76
C LYS A 131 17.35 9.02 2.59
N THR A 132 18.64 8.87 2.86
CA THR A 132 19.65 8.50 1.87
C THR A 132 19.37 7.13 1.23
N VAL A 133 18.87 6.17 2.01
CA VAL A 133 18.45 4.85 1.50
C VAL A 133 17.24 4.98 0.56
N SER A 134 16.28 5.85 0.91
CA SER A 134 15.12 6.14 0.06
C SER A 134 15.55 6.78 -1.27
N ALA A 135 16.47 7.74 -1.25
CA ALA A 135 17.08 8.31 -2.45
C ALA A 135 17.73 7.23 -3.33
N LYS A 136 18.52 6.33 -2.72
CA LYS A 136 19.15 5.19 -3.42
C LYS A 136 18.13 4.29 -4.11
N TYR A 137 17.00 4.00 -3.47
CA TYR A 137 15.95 3.19 -4.10
C TYR A 137 15.32 3.85 -5.33
N ILE A 138 15.10 5.17 -5.29
CA ILE A 138 14.58 5.92 -6.45
C ILE A 138 15.59 5.92 -7.59
N MET A 139 16.86 6.21 -7.29
CA MET A 139 17.93 6.22 -8.31
C MET A 139 18.09 4.84 -8.95
N ASN A 140 18.10 3.77 -8.15
CA ASN A 140 18.19 2.40 -8.66
C ASN A 140 16.99 2.03 -9.54
N TYR A 141 15.79 2.48 -9.17
CA TYR A 141 14.59 2.25 -9.96
C TYR A 141 14.65 2.97 -11.31
N VAL A 142 14.99 4.26 -11.31
CA VAL A 142 15.11 5.07 -12.54
C VAL A 142 16.20 4.52 -13.47
N ALA A 143 17.34 4.09 -12.92
CA ALA A 143 18.41 3.47 -13.69
C ALA A 143 18.00 2.12 -14.32
N HIS A 144 17.17 1.34 -13.62
CA HIS A 144 16.67 0.06 -14.14
C HIS A 144 15.72 0.27 -15.32
N ILE A 145 14.77 1.21 -15.20
CA ILE A 145 13.74 1.45 -16.23
C ILE A 145 14.23 2.29 -17.42
N SER A 146 15.30 3.06 -17.27
CA SER A 146 15.85 3.90 -18.34
C SER A 146 16.59 3.12 -19.43
N GLY A 147 16.68 1.79 -19.30
CA GLY A 147 17.24 0.89 -20.32
C GLY A 147 18.74 0.74 -20.19
N GLY A 148 19.17 0.08 -19.11
CA GLY A 148 20.56 -0.14 -18.70
C GLY A 148 21.56 -0.35 -19.84
N GLY A 149 22.23 0.74 -20.21
CA GLY A 149 23.46 0.73 -20.99
C GLY A 149 24.68 0.86 -20.10
N PRO A 150 25.89 0.55 -20.61
CA PRO A 150 27.14 0.71 -19.85
C PRO A 150 27.36 2.14 -19.34
N GLU A 151 26.83 3.14 -20.06
CA GLU A 151 26.87 4.55 -19.64
C GLU A 151 25.93 4.85 -18.46
N VAL A 152 24.70 4.30 -18.46
CA VAL A 152 23.75 4.46 -17.35
C VAL A 152 24.28 3.78 -16.09
N GLU A 153 24.85 2.58 -16.22
CA GLU A 153 25.44 1.87 -15.08
C GLU A 153 26.68 2.59 -14.54
N ARG A 154 27.50 3.17 -15.42
CA ARG A 154 28.63 4.04 -15.03
C ARG A 154 28.15 5.28 -14.27
N ILE A 155 27.16 6.01 -14.79
CA ILE A 155 26.61 7.21 -14.13
C ILE A 155 25.99 6.84 -12.78
N LYS A 156 25.22 5.74 -12.72
CA LYS A 156 24.68 5.21 -11.46
C LYS A 156 25.78 4.94 -10.45
N GLN A 157 26.86 4.29 -10.87
CA GLN A 157 27.98 4.00 -9.97
C GLN A 157 28.67 5.28 -9.48
N ILE A 158 28.89 6.27 -10.36
CA ILE A 158 29.43 7.58 -9.99
C ILE A 158 28.51 8.27 -8.95
N ILE A 159 27.20 8.30 -9.18
CA ILE A 159 26.24 8.94 -8.26
C ILE A 159 26.22 8.25 -6.89
N LEU A 160 26.23 6.91 -6.86
CA LEU A 160 26.19 6.16 -5.60
C LEU A 160 27.46 6.35 -4.77
N GLU A 161 28.63 6.32 -5.41
CA GLU A 161 29.95 6.41 -4.78
C GLU A 161 30.32 7.85 -4.39
N THR A 162 29.76 8.85 -5.09
CA THR A 162 29.93 10.28 -4.74
C THR A 162 29.59 10.55 -3.27
N ASN A 163 28.59 9.85 -2.71
CA ASN A 163 28.23 10.00 -1.30
C ASN A 163 29.41 9.66 -0.37
N ALA A 164 30.19 8.61 -0.65
CA ALA A 164 31.32 8.25 0.21
C ALA A 164 32.39 9.35 0.27
N VAL A 165 32.59 10.05 -0.86
CA VAL A 165 33.50 11.22 -0.92
C VAL A 165 32.89 12.39 -0.14
N LEU A 166 31.64 12.76 -0.43
CA LEU A 166 30.99 13.89 0.23
C LEU A 166 30.78 13.67 1.73
N GLU A 167 30.51 12.44 2.18
CA GLU A 167 30.38 12.11 3.60
C GLU A 167 31.74 12.17 4.31
N ALA A 168 32.83 11.71 3.69
CA ALA A 168 34.16 11.79 4.30
C ALA A 168 34.58 13.25 4.59
N PHE A 169 34.31 14.16 3.66
CA PHE A 169 34.69 15.57 3.75
C PHE A 169 33.59 16.48 4.34
N GLY A 170 32.33 16.05 4.33
CA GLY A 170 31.19 16.86 4.73
C GLY A 170 30.50 16.39 6.01
N ASN A 171 30.81 15.18 6.51
CA ASN A 171 30.17 14.63 7.70
C ASN A 171 31.13 14.45 8.87
N ALA A 172 30.56 14.50 10.07
CA ALA A 172 31.28 14.36 11.32
C ALA A 172 30.39 13.75 12.43
N LYS A 173 31.04 13.18 13.46
CA LYS A 173 30.36 12.65 14.64
C LYS A 173 29.80 13.78 15.50
N THR A 174 28.54 13.66 15.92
CA THR A 174 27.88 14.55 16.86
C THR A 174 27.26 13.73 17.98
N ILE A 175 26.83 14.37 19.06
CA ILE A 175 26.17 13.70 20.20
C ILE A 175 24.99 12.82 19.76
N ARG A 176 24.24 13.22 18.72
CA ARG A 176 23.01 12.53 18.28
C ARG A 176 23.19 11.64 17.05
N ASN A 177 24.23 11.87 16.25
CA ASN A 177 24.45 11.20 14.99
C ASN A 177 25.93 11.10 14.67
N ASP A 178 26.39 9.87 14.47
CA ASP A 178 27.78 9.52 14.19
C ASP A 178 28.25 9.95 12.79
N ASN A 179 27.32 10.12 11.84
CA ASN A 179 27.60 10.50 10.46
C ASN A 179 26.71 11.69 10.06
N SER A 180 26.92 12.85 10.70
CA SER A 180 26.09 14.04 10.49
C SER A 180 26.72 15.00 9.52
N SER A 181 26.00 15.37 8.47
CA SER A 181 26.48 16.36 7.51
C SER A 181 26.54 17.76 8.13
N ARG A 182 27.63 18.50 7.87
CA ARG A 182 28.01 19.76 8.51
C ARG A 182 28.73 20.68 7.52
N PHE A 183 28.51 21.98 7.63
CA PHE A 183 29.07 22.97 6.71
C PHE A 183 30.36 23.64 7.23
N THR A 184 30.58 23.70 8.56
CA THR A 184 31.73 24.38 9.17
C THR A 184 32.12 23.74 10.51
N ARG A 185 33.24 22.99 10.57
CA ARG A 185 33.69 22.32 11.83
C ARG A 185 35.21 22.18 12.03
N VAL A 186 36.00 22.74 11.11
CA VAL A 186 37.42 22.39 10.98
C VAL A 186 38.26 22.69 12.23
N VAL A 187 37.95 23.76 12.96
CA VAL A 187 38.85 24.29 14.01
C VAL A 187 38.39 24.02 15.43
N HIS A 188 37.10 23.69 15.62
CA HIS A 188 36.52 23.50 16.95
C HIS A 188 35.46 22.40 16.98
N GLN A 189 35.47 21.60 18.07
CA GLN A 189 34.50 20.54 18.33
C GLN A 189 34.01 20.62 19.78
N ASN A 190 32.72 20.36 20.01
CA ASN A 190 32.21 20.22 21.37
C ASN A 190 32.70 18.91 22.00
N PRO A 191 32.61 18.76 23.34
CA PRO A 191 32.85 17.48 24.01
C PRO A 191 32.04 16.35 23.38
N ASP A 192 32.61 15.14 23.33
CA ASP A 192 32.03 13.92 22.73
C ASP A 192 31.80 13.94 21.20
N GLU A 193 32.26 14.98 20.52
CA GLU A 193 32.13 15.12 19.07
C GLU A 193 33.45 14.88 18.31
N ARG A 194 33.38 14.66 17.00
CA ARG A 194 34.57 14.57 16.13
C ARG A 194 34.59 15.69 15.10
N ASN A 195 35.79 15.96 14.57
CA ASN A 195 35.96 16.72 13.34
C ASN A 195 35.47 15.89 12.12
N PHE A 196 35.64 16.39 10.90
CA PHE A 196 35.27 15.68 9.67
C PHE A 196 35.96 14.31 9.57
N HIS A 197 35.24 13.32 9.05
CA HIS A 197 35.71 11.92 9.02
C HIS A 197 37.03 11.74 8.30
N ILE A 198 37.28 12.50 7.22
CA ILE A 198 38.49 12.40 6.42
C ILE A 198 39.78 12.55 7.25
N PHE A 199 39.78 13.37 8.31
CA PHE A 199 40.98 13.54 9.15
C PHE A 199 41.34 12.25 9.91
N TYR A 200 40.34 11.58 10.48
CA TYR A 200 40.52 10.31 11.20
C TYR A 200 40.79 9.15 10.23
N GLN A 201 40.12 9.13 9.09
CA GLN A 201 40.38 8.19 8.00
C GLN A 201 41.81 8.30 7.49
N LEU A 202 42.34 9.52 7.33
CA LEU A 202 43.72 9.76 6.91
C LEU A 202 44.73 9.26 7.96
N CYS A 203 44.47 9.48 9.25
CA CYS A 203 45.32 8.98 10.33
C CYS A 203 45.31 7.44 10.40
N ALA A 204 44.15 6.80 10.20
CA ALA A 204 44.00 5.36 10.34
C ALA A 204 44.43 4.57 9.09
N GLY A 205 43.97 4.98 7.90
CA GLY A 205 44.01 4.15 6.69
C GLY A 205 45.16 4.39 5.71
N CYS A 206 45.95 5.44 5.92
CA CYS A 206 47.08 5.81 5.06
C CYS A 206 48.28 4.86 5.25
N ASP A 207 49.01 4.57 4.18
CA ASP A 207 50.22 3.74 4.21
C ASP A 207 51.41 4.47 4.87
N ASP A 208 52.36 3.72 5.43
CA ASP A 208 53.47 4.29 6.21
C ASP A 208 54.40 5.21 5.40
N GLN A 209 54.46 5.04 4.07
CA GLN A 209 55.22 5.93 3.21
C GLN A 209 54.47 7.25 3.01
N LEU A 210 53.19 7.21 2.67
CA LEU A 210 52.37 8.40 2.51
C LEU A 210 52.16 9.15 3.84
N LYS A 211 52.04 8.44 4.98
CA LYS A 211 52.00 9.06 6.32
C LYS A 211 53.23 9.91 6.60
N ARG A 212 54.43 9.38 6.30
CA ARG A 212 55.70 10.14 6.45
C ARG A 212 55.75 11.36 5.54
N ASN A 213 55.34 11.21 4.29
CA ASN A 213 55.31 12.31 3.32
C ASN A 213 54.30 13.41 3.69
N LEU A 214 53.19 13.03 4.31
CA LEU A 214 52.14 13.96 4.73
C LEU A 214 52.34 14.50 6.15
N GLY A 215 53.24 13.93 6.96
CA GLY A 215 53.42 14.33 8.38
C GLY A 215 52.33 13.81 9.31
N ILE A 216 51.61 12.75 8.90
CA ILE A 216 50.47 12.22 9.64
C ILE A 216 50.91 11.22 10.70
N THR A 217 50.44 11.43 11.93
CA THR A 217 50.67 10.57 13.10
C THR A 217 49.34 10.23 13.78
N GLU A 218 49.35 9.96 15.08
CA GLU A 218 48.14 9.76 15.88
C GLU A 218 47.27 11.03 15.96
N PRO A 219 45.93 10.90 15.93
CA PRO A 219 45.01 12.03 16.03
C PRO A 219 45.24 12.94 17.24
N SER A 220 45.72 12.40 18.37
CA SER A 220 45.96 13.14 19.61
C SER A 220 47.04 14.23 19.48
N TYR A 221 47.95 14.10 18.50
CA TYR A 221 49.00 15.09 18.23
C TYR A 221 48.42 16.40 17.66
N PHE A 222 47.33 16.32 16.90
CA PHE A 222 46.79 17.47 16.19
C PHE A 222 45.78 18.23 17.04
N ASN A 223 46.03 19.52 17.24
CA ASN A 223 45.17 20.43 18.02
C ASN A 223 43.74 20.50 17.47
N TYR A 224 43.53 20.33 16.17
CA TYR A 224 42.17 20.32 15.59
C TYR A 224 41.43 18.99 15.74
N LEU A 225 42.05 17.95 16.30
CA LEU A 225 41.43 16.63 16.52
C LEU A 225 41.35 16.22 17.99
N ASN A 226 42.15 16.82 18.87
CA ASN A 226 42.26 16.42 20.27
C ASN A 226 41.37 17.20 21.25
N GLN A 227 40.72 18.28 20.81
CA GLN A 227 39.93 19.18 21.67
C GLN A 227 38.76 18.49 22.37
N SER A 228 38.09 17.54 21.71
CA SER A 228 36.92 16.86 22.25
C SER A 228 37.23 15.61 23.06
N GLY A 229 38.49 15.14 23.03
CA GLY A 229 38.90 13.84 23.61
C GLY A 229 38.31 12.62 22.91
N THR A 230 37.60 12.78 21.79
CA THR A 230 36.92 11.69 21.07
C THR A 230 37.58 11.42 19.72
N TYR A 231 38.16 10.23 19.58
CA TYR A 231 38.85 9.82 18.35
C TYR A 231 38.11 8.73 17.58
N GLU A 232 37.38 7.86 18.27
CA GLU A 232 36.74 6.67 17.68
C GLU A 232 35.20 6.76 17.66
N ILE A 233 34.60 5.98 16.76
CA ILE A 233 33.16 5.72 16.69
C ILE A 233 32.95 4.22 16.91
N ALA A 234 32.02 3.87 17.80
CA ALA A 234 31.66 2.47 18.04
C ALA A 234 31.19 1.79 16.75
N ASP A 235 31.68 0.57 16.51
CA ASP A 235 31.34 -0.28 15.35
C ASP A 235 31.71 0.29 13.96
N VAL A 236 32.59 1.30 13.88
CA VAL A 236 33.03 1.90 12.62
C VAL A 236 34.55 1.90 12.51
N SER A 237 35.10 1.32 11.43
CA SER A 237 36.53 1.32 11.14
C SER A 237 36.91 2.45 10.19
N ASP A 238 37.61 3.47 10.69
CA ASP A 238 38.11 4.58 9.86
C ASP A 238 39.13 4.09 8.80
N GLU A 239 39.85 3.00 9.06
CA GLU A 239 40.75 2.36 8.07
C GLU A 239 39.98 1.78 6.87
N GLN A 240 38.86 1.10 7.12
CA GLN A 240 38.01 0.58 6.05
C GLN A 240 37.32 1.71 5.29
N LEU A 241 36.84 2.74 6.01
CA LEU A 241 36.23 3.91 5.39
C LEU A 241 37.22 4.66 4.49
N TYR A 242 38.48 4.81 4.89
CA TYR A 242 39.52 5.39 4.04
C TYR A 242 39.65 4.66 2.69
N LYS A 243 39.67 3.32 2.71
CA LYS A 243 39.73 2.50 1.48
C LYS A 243 38.50 2.73 0.60
N VAL A 244 37.31 2.83 1.20
CA VAL A 244 36.06 3.13 0.49
C VAL A 244 36.13 4.52 -0.15
N THR A 245 36.55 5.55 0.60
CA THR A 245 36.68 6.92 0.10
C THR A 245 37.69 7.03 -1.04
N MET A 246 38.87 6.42 -0.92
CA MET A 246 39.89 6.43 -1.99
C MET A 246 39.41 5.74 -3.27
N LYS A 247 38.69 4.62 -3.14
CA LYS A 247 38.06 3.92 -4.27
C LYS A 247 36.94 4.76 -4.89
N ALA A 248 36.12 5.41 -4.09
CA ALA A 248 35.06 6.28 -4.57
C ALA A 248 35.62 7.48 -5.37
N MET A 249 36.71 8.10 -4.90
CA MET A 249 37.41 9.16 -5.63
C MET A 249 37.90 8.66 -7.01
N GLU A 250 38.39 7.42 -7.10
CA GLU A 250 38.78 6.81 -8.39
C GLU A 250 37.59 6.65 -9.34
N ILE A 251 36.46 6.15 -8.84
CA ILE A 251 35.24 5.93 -9.63
C ILE A 251 34.65 7.24 -10.16
N VAL A 252 34.70 8.30 -9.34
CA VAL A 252 34.30 9.66 -9.74
C VAL A 252 35.22 10.22 -10.83
N GLY A 253 36.41 9.65 -11.03
CA GLY A 253 37.37 10.08 -12.05
C GLY A 253 38.42 11.04 -11.51
N ILE A 254 38.63 11.08 -10.19
CA ILE A 254 39.75 11.81 -9.56
C ILE A 254 40.99 10.93 -9.68
N ASP A 255 42.00 11.43 -10.39
CA ASP A 255 43.27 10.77 -10.62
C ASP A 255 44.16 10.77 -9.36
N ASN A 256 45.15 9.88 -9.33
CA ASN A 256 46.00 9.71 -8.14
C ASN A 256 46.84 10.94 -7.80
N SER A 257 47.24 11.78 -8.78
CA SER A 257 47.92 13.05 -8.49
C SER A 257 47.01 14.00 -7.71
N THR A 258 45.79 14.22 -8.22
CA THR A 258 44.80 15.08 -7.55
C THR A 258 44.41 14.53 -6.18
N LYS A 259 44.29 13.20 -5.99
CA LYS A 259 44.07 12.59 -4.66
C LYS A 259 45.18 12.99 -3.68
N ILE A 260 46.44 12.92 -4.10
CA ILE A 260 47.58 13.29 -3.24
C ILE A 260 47.55 14.79 -2.91
N GLU A 261 47.22 15.67 -3.86
CA GLU A 261 47.06 17.10 -3.61
C GLU A 261 45.96 17.41 -2.59
N ILE A 262 44.82 16.74 -2.72
CA ILE A 262 43.71 16.83 -1.75
C ILE A 262 44.20 16.41 -0.35
N LEU A 263 44.89 15.28 -0.24
CA LEU A 263 45.42 14.79 1.04
C LEU A 263 46.51 15.70 1.62
N LYS A 264 47.33 16.34 0.78
CA LYS A 264 48.30 17.38 1.20
C LYS A 264 47.60 18.57 1.85
N ILE A 265 46.51 19.06 1.25
CA ILE A 265 45.73 20.18 1.82
C ILE A 265 45.10 19.77 3.15
N VAL A 266 44.51 18.57 3.24
CA VAL A 266 43.93 18.04 4.48
C VAL A 266 45.00 17.96 5.58
N SER A 267 46.19 17.45 5.26
CA SER A 267 47.30 17.40 6.23
C SER A 267 47.82 18.79 6.62
N ALA A 268 47.96 19.70 5.65
CA ALA A 268 48.41 21.06 5.91
C ALA A 268 47.49 21.78 6.91
N ILE A 269 46.18 21.56 6.81
CA ILE A 269 45.19 22.11 7.76
C ILE A 269 45.42 21.60 9.18
N LEU A 270 45.76 20.31 9.35
CA LEU A 270 46.06 19.74 10.66
C LEU A 270 47.33 20.37 11.26
N HIS A 271 48.39 20.53 10.47
CA HIS A 271 49.62 21.17 10.94
C HIS A 271 49.45 22.68 11.20
N ILE A 272 48.63 23.39 10.40
CA ILE A 272 48.28 24.80 10.68
C ILE A 272 47.65 24.94 12.06
N GLY A 273 46.80 23.99 12.47
CA GLY A 273 46.16 24.01 13.79
C GLY A 273 47.12 23.88 14.97
N ASN A 274 48.31 23.31 14.75
CA ASN A 274 49.34 23.16 15.76
C ASN A 274 50.15 24.44 16.00
N ILE A 275 50.10 25.41 15.08
CA ILE A 275 50.82 26.69 15.22
C ILE A 275 50.34 27.43 16.46
N LYS A 276 51.28 27.73 17.36
CA LYS A 276 51.06 28.53 18.56
C LYS A 276 51.71 29.91 18.43
N PHE A 277 51.16 30.85 19.21
CA PHE A 277 51.59 32.24 19.19
C PHE A 277 52.07 32.65 20.57
N LYS A 278 53.14 33.45 20.60
CA LYS A 278 53.66 34.13 21.78
C LYS A 278 53.52 35.64 21.60
N GLU A 279 53.39 36.35 22.71
CA GLU A 279 53.34 37.81 22.70
C GLU A 279 54.75 38.39 22.74
N VAL A 280 55.09 39.20 21.74
CA VAL A 280 56.35 39.94 21.64
C VAL A 280 56.05 41.39 21.33
N ASN A 281 56.38 42.30 22.26
CA ASN A 281 56.14 43.75 22.12
C ASN A 281 54.67 44.11 21.82
N ASN A 282 53.72 43.49 22.54
CA ASN A 282 52.25 43.63 22.35
C ASN A 282 51.72 43.12 21.00
N TYR A 283 52.53 42.39 20.23
CA TYR A 283 52.13 41.79 18.96
C TYR A 283 52.34 40.28 18.99
N ALA A 284 51.57 39.55 18.19
CA ALA A 284 51.75 38.13 18.00
C ALA A 284 53.01 37.84 17.19
N ASP A 285 53.80 36.89 17.68
CA ASP A 285 54.80 36.19 16.89
C ASP A 285 54.62 34.68 17.08
N ILE A 286 55.24 33.88 16.22
CA ILE A 286 55.14 32.43 16.28
C ILE A 286 55.98 31.89 17.44
N GLU A 287 55.43 30.94 18.20
CA GLU A 287 56.11 30.33 19.34
C GLU A 287 57.35 29.57 18.86
N ASP A 288 57.14 28.56 18.00
CA ASP A 288 58.16 27.74 17.35
C ASP A 288 58.12 27.90 15.81
N PRO A 289 59.15 28.49 15.17
CA PRO A 289 59.23 28.58 13.72
C PRO A 289 59.17 27.22 12.99
N ALA A 290 59.57 26.11 13.64
CA ALA A 290 59.54 24.77 13.03
C ALA A 290 58.11 24.31 12.71
N ASP A 291 57.09 24.82 13.42
CA ASP A 291 55.68 24.52 13.16
C ASP A 291 55.20 25.03 11.78
N LEU A 292 55.97 25.92 11.12
CA LEU A 292 55.67 26.43 9.79
C LEU A 292 56.20 25.57 8.65
N GLU A 293 57.24 24.78 8.89
CA GLU A 293 57.97 24.04 7.84
C GLU A 293 57.08 23.01 7.14
N TYR A 294 56.31 22.23 7.92
CA TYR A 294 55.42 21.21 7.37
C TYR A 294 54.25 21.81 6.56
N PRO A 295 53.48 22.79 7.09
CA PRO A 295 52.46 23.50 6.30
C PRO A 295 53.02 24.13 5.03
N ALA A 296 54.20 24.75 5.11
CA ALA A 296 54.88 25.37 3.97
C ALA A 296 55.25 24.36 2.89
N TYR A 297 55.84 23.22 3.29
CA TYR A 297 56.17 22.10 2.39
C TYR A 297 54.93 21.54 1.68
N LEU A 298 53.84 21.30 2.42
CA LEU A 298 52.62 20.68 1.89
C LEU A 298 51.85 21.61 0.93
N LEU A 299 51.80 22.91 1.23
CA LEU A 299 51.13 23.92 0.40
C LEU A 299 52.04 24.51 -0.69
N ASN A 300 53.31 24.13 -0.71
CA ASN A 300 54.34 24.67 -1.61
C ASN A 300 54.43 26.21 -1.55
N VAL A 301 54.51 26.73 -0.32
CA VAL A 301 54.65 28.16 -0.02
C VAL A 301 55.84 28.38 0.90
N ASP A 302 56.35 29.61 0.91
CA ASP A 302 57.43 30.02 1.80
C ASP A 302 56.96 30.08 3.27
N PRO A 303 57.66 29.47 4.26
CA PRO A 303 57.33 29.59 5.68
C PRO A 303 57.12 31.05 6.15
N ASP A 304 57.93 31.98 5.63
CA ASP A 304 57.83 33.40 5.99
C ASP A 304 56.56 34.06 5.45
N ALA A 305 56.02 33.58 4.33
CA ALA A 305 54.74 34.05 3.80
C ALA A 305 53.57 33.65 4.72
N ILE A 306 53.60 32.41 5.25
CA ILE A 306 52.63 31.95 6.25
C ILE A 306 52.79 32.80 7.52
N ARG A 307 54.01 32.97 8.03
CA ARG A 307 54.30 33.80 9.21
C ARG A 307 53.73 35.20 9.10
N LYS A 308 54.07 35.90 8.01
CA LYS A 308 53.62 37.27 7.75
C LYS A 308 52.10 37.34 7.70
N LYS A 309 51.45 36.34 7.08
CA LYS A 309 49.99 36.31 6.97
C LYS A 309 49.29 36.09 8.31
N LEU A 310 49.86 35.27 9.19
CA LEU A 310 49.30 34.97 10.51
C LEU A 310 49.53 36.10 11.52
N THR A 311 50.60 36.89 11.38
CA THR A 311 50.99 37.93 12.34
C THR A 311 50.70 39.36 11.88
N SER A 312 50.33 39.57 10.61
CA SER A 312 50.04 40.90 10.08
C SER A 312 48.90 40.91 9.05
N ARG A 313 48.15 42.02 9.00
CA ARG A 313 47.13 42.29 7.98
C ARG A 313 47.49 43.53 7.18
N ARG A 314 47.29 43.47 5.86
CA ARG A 314 47.48 44.61 4.96
C ARG A 314 46.22 45.47 4.97
N MET A 315 46.36 46.76 5.31
CA MET A 315 45.29 47.75 5.25
C MET A 315 45.61 48.79 4.17
N GLU A 316 44.64 49.05 3.30
CA GLU A 316 44.71 50.14 2.33
C GLU A 316 44.00 51.35 2.92
N SER A 317 44.76 52.38 3.27
CA SER A 317 44.19 53.66 3.70
C SER A 317 44.09 54.57 2.48
N LYS A 318 42.90 55.14 2.26
CA LYS A 318 42.70 56.19 1.25
C LYS A 318 42.72 57.53 1.97
N TRP A 319 43.87 58.18 1.99
CA TRP A 319 43.99 59.55 2.47
C TRP A 319 44.45 60.44 1.32
N GLY A 320 43.50 61.11 0.66
CA GLY A 320 43.78 61.89 -0.55
C GLY A 320 43.79 61.06 -1.84
N THR A 321 44.62 61.45 -2.80
CA THR A 321 44.74 60.84 -4.15
C THR A 321 45.67 59.62 -4.21
N GLU A 322 46.42 59.34 -3.14
CA GLU A 322 47.33 58.19 -3.05
C GLU A 322 46.73 57.07 -2.19
N ASN A 323 46.94 55.82 -2.62
CA ASN A 323 46.58 54.63 -1.85
C ASN A 323 47.83 54.18 -1.09
N ASP A 324 47.85 54.37 0.23
CA ASP A 324 48.92 53.87 1.08
C ASP A 324 48.57 52.46 1.60
N VAL A 325 49.52 51.54 1.46
CA VAL A 325 49.38 50.13 1.87
C VAL A 325 50.19 49.91 3.14
N LEU A 326 49.52 49.81 4.28
CA LEU A 326 50.15 49.65 5.59
C LEU A 326 49.96 48.22 6.13
N ASP A 327 51.06 47.55 6.51
CA ASP A 327 51.03 46.23 7.15
C ASP A 327 50.85 46.42 8.68
N VAL A 328 49.65 46.16 9.19
CA VAL A 328 49.29 46.25 10.61
C VAL A 328 49.59 44.92 11.30
N LYS A 329 50.42 44.94 12.35
CA LYS A 329 50.69 43.75 13.18
C LYS A 329 49.48 43.40 14.06
N LEU A 330 49.24 42.10 14.22
CA LEU A 330 48.12 41.54 14.97
C LEU A 330 48.52 41.24 16.42
N ASN A 331 47.57 41.23 17.35
CA ASN A 331 47.77 40.66 18.68
C ASN A 331 47.55 39.12 18.66
N VAL A 332 47.83 38.45 19.78
CA VAL A 332 47.77 36.98 19.88
C VAL A 332 46.38 36.44 19.50
N ASP A 333 45.32 37.01 20.05
CA ASP A 333 43.94 36.57 19.76
C ASP A 333 43.57 36.76 18.29
N GLN A 334 43.98 37.88 17.68
CA GLN A 334 43.78 38.15 16.25
C GLN A 334 44.58 37.18 15.37
N ALA A 335 45.78 36.77 15.80
CA ALA A 335 46.62 35.81 15.08
C ALA A 335 46.02 34.39 15.15
N VAL A 336 45.52 33.97 16.32
CA VAL A 336 44.75 32.73 16.50
C VAL A 336 43.53 32.72 15.60
N TYR A 337 42.76 33.81 15.60
CA TYR A 337 41.60 33.96 14.71
C TYR A 337 42.00 33.85 13.23
N THR A 338 43.13 34.46 12.84
CA THR A 338 43.63 34.42 11.46
C THR A 338 44.06 33.02 11.04
N ARG A 339 44.72 32.26 11.94
CA ARG A 339 45.09 30.85 11.73
C ARG A 339 43.85 29.99 11.49
N ASP A 340 42.88 30.09 12.39
CA ASP A 340 41.65 29.30 12.32
C ASP A 340 40.82 29.65 11.09
N ALA A 341 40.81 30.91 10.71
CA ALA A 341 40.13 31.33 9.51
C ALA A 341 40.82 30.89 8.21
N LEU A 342 42.16 30.87 8.18
CA LEU A 342 42.92 30.27 7.07
C LEU A 342 42.58 28.78 6.91
N ALA A 343 42.57 28.03 8.02
CA ALA A 343 42.20 26.61 8.03
C ALA A 343 40.78 26.37 7.50
N LYS A 344 39.79 27.14 7.97
CA LYS A 344 38.40 27.10 7.46
C LYS A 344 38.34 27.41 5.96
N ALA A 345 39.05 28.45 5.51
CA ALA A 345 39.02 28.88 4.11
C ALA A 345 39.65 27.84 3.16
N LEU A 346 40.77 27.23 3.56
CA LEU A 346 41.39 26.14 2.80
C LEU A 346 40.46 24.94 2.67
N TYR A 347 39.84 24.52 3.78
CA TYR A 347 38.91 23.39 3.77
C TYR A 347 37.66 23.66 2.93
N HIS A 348 37.07 24.86 3.06
CA HIS A 348 35.88 25.23 2.31
C HIS A 348 36.13 25.21 0.79
N ARG A 349 37.26 25.77 0.35
CA ARG A 349 37.67 25.74 -1.07
C ARG A 349 37.98 24.34 -1.57
N LEU A 350 38.62 23.52 -0.73
CA LEU A 350 38.84 22.11 -1.05
C LEU A 350 37.51 21.39 -1.27
N PHE A 351 36.54 21.62 -0.38
CA PHE A 351 35.21 21.03 -0.50
C PHE A 351 34.48 21.51 -1.76
N ASP A 352 34.50 22.81 -2.07
CA ASP A 352 33.92 23.35 -3.30
C ASP A 352 34.58 22.75 -4.55
N HIS A 353 35.90 22.60 -4.54
CA HIS A 353 36.62 21.96 -5.63
C HIS A 353 36.24 20.49 -5.80
N LEU A 354 36.10 19.73 -4.71
CA LEU A 354 35.59 18.35 -4.74
C LEU A 354 34.19 18.28 -5.37
N VAL A 355 33.29 19.20 -4.99
CA VAL A 355 31.94 19.28 -5.58
C VAL A 355 32.02 19.61 -7.08
N GLN A 356 32.93 20.48 -7.51
CA GLN A 356 33.15 20.77 -8.93
C GLN A 356 33.67 19.55 -9.70
N LEU A 357 34.63 18.80 -9.15
CA LEU A 357 35.14 17.58 -9.77
C LEU A 357 34.04 16.54 -9.96
N VAL A 358 33.20 16.34 -8.94
CA VAL A 358 32.01 15.48 -9.00
C VAL A 358 31.04 15.96 -10.09
N ASN A 359 30.74 17.26 -10.13
CA ASN A 359 29.82 17.81 -11.13
C ASN A 359 30.37 17.66 -12.56
N ASN A 360 31.68 17.85 -12.76
CA ASN A 360 32.35 17.65 -14.05
C ASN A 360 32.30 16.18 -14.49
N ALA A 361 32.38 15.23 -13.55
CA ALA A 361 32.22 13.80 -13.85
C ALA A 361 30.79 13.44 -14.30
N LEU A 362 29.82 14.29 -14.00
CA LEU A 362 28.39 14.11 -14.29
C LEU A 362 27.88 15.01 -15.43
N THR A 363 28.75 15.74 -16.15
CA THR A 363 28.34 16.60 -17.26
C THR A 363 27.82 15.80 -18.46
N PHE A 364 26.73 16.27 -19.06
CA PHE A 364 26.12 15.72 -20.28
C PHE A 364 25.68 16.85 -21.23
N ASP A 365 25.50 16.54 -22.52
CA ASP A 365 25.04 17.50 -23.53
C ASP A 365 23.61 17.98 -23.24
N ALA A 366 23.45 19.28 -22.98
CA ALA A 366 22.22 19.87 -22.41
C ALA A 366 21.07 20.09 -23.40
N ASN A 367 21.19 19.66 -24.66
CA ASN A 367 20.33 20.15 -25.75
C ASN A 367 18.89 19.61 -25.76
N ASP A 368 18.49 18.68 -24.88
CA ASP A 368 17.07 18.30 -24.69
C ASP A 368 16.80 17.51 -23.38
N CYS A 369 17.29 17.99 -22.24
CA CYS A 369 17.32 17.20 -21.00
C CYS A 369 16.19 17.53 -20.01
N ARG A 370 15.32 16.56 -19.78
CA ARG A 370 14.37 16.49 -18.66
C ARG A 370 15.09 16.03 -17.40
N LYS A 371 14.69 16.54 -16.23
CA LYS A 371 15.40 16.29 -14.98
C LYS A 371 14.49 15.73 -13.91
N ILE A 372 14.99 14.72 -13.20
CA ILE A 372 14.45 14.26 -11.91
C ILE A 372 15.41 14.73 -10.82
N GLY A 373 15.02 15.75 -10.06
CA GLY A 373 15.77 16.22 -8.89
C GLY A 373 15.46 15.38 -7.65
N ILE A 374 16.47 14.96 -6.91
CA ILE A 374 16.31 14.30 -5.61
C ILE A 374 16.89 15.23 -4.55
N LEU A 375 16.05 15.70 -3.64
CA LEU A 375 16.44 16.62 -2.58
C LEU A 375 16.40 15.87 -1.23
N ASP A 376 17.57 15.44 -0.76
CA ASP A 376 17.79 14.92 0.59
C ASP A 376 18.22 16.07 1.51
N ILE A 377 17.29 16.56 2.32
CA ILE A 377 17.52 17.70 3.23
C ILE A 377 17.62 17.24 4.67
N TYR A 378 18.36 18.01 5.46
CA TYR A 378 18.29 17.93 6.92
C TYR A 378 16.85 18.17 7.38
N GLY A 379 16.37 17.29 8.26
CA GLY A 379 15.10 17.52 8.93
C GLY A 379 15.18 18.69 9.90
N PHE A 380 14.03 19.12 10.39
CA PHE A 380 13.90 20.12 11.45
C PHE A 380 14.67 19.65 12.71
N GLU A 381 15.50 20.51 13.30
CA GLU A 381 16.34 20.18 14.46
C GLU A 381 15.84 20.91 15.72
N ILE A 382 15.45 20.13 16.74
CA ILE A 382 15.10 20.65 18.08
C ILE A 382 15.97 19.95 19.11
N PHE A 383 16.99 20.67 19.59
CA PHE A 383 17.96 20.21 20.56
C PHE A 383 17.75 20.88 21.93
N GLU A 384 18.40 20.35 22.97
CA GLU A 384 18.41 20.99 24.30
C GLU A 384 19.13 22.35 24.26
N LYS A 385 20.15 22.48 23.41
CA LYS A 385 20.85 23.73 23.11
C LYS A 385 20.86 23.95 21.60
N ASN A 386 20.13 24.97 21.12
CA ASN A 386 20.09 25.33 19.70
C ASN A 386 20.93 26.59 19.46
N GLY A 387 21.86 26.54 18.51
CA GLY A 387 22.70 27.68 18.13
C GLY A 387 22.30 28.29 16.78
N PHE A 388 23.19 29.09 16.21
CA PHE A 388 23.01 29.74 14.91
C PHE A 388 22.83 28.72 13.77
N GLU A 389 23.50 27.58 13.83
CA GLU A 389 23.39 26.51 12.84
C GLU A 389 21.98 25.91 12.82
N GLN A 390 21.41 25.59 13.99
CA GLN A 390 20.03 25.10 14.10
C GLN A 390 19.04 26.16 13.59
N PHE A 391 19.27 27.44 13.93
CA PHE A 391 18.45 28.54 13.46
C PHE A 391 18.40 28.60 11.92
N CYS A 392 19.55 28.46 11.26
CA CYS A 392 19.66 28.38 9.80
C CYS A 392 18.97 27.14 9.21
N ILE A 393 19.17 25.95 9.80
CA ILE A 393 18.54 24.70 9.34
C ILE A 393 17.01 24.78 9.45
N ASN A 394 16.51 25.30 10.57
CA ASN A 394 15.09 25.43 10.83
C ASN A 394 14.44 26.49 9.92
N PHE A 395 15.15 27.57 9.58
CA PHE A 395 14.71 28.54 8.58
C PHE A 395 14.53 27.90 7.18
N VAL A 396 15.49 27.10 6.72
CA VAL A 396 15.38 26.42 5.41
C VAL A 396 14.21 25.42 5.42
N ASN A 397 14.01 24.68 6.52
CA ASN A 397 12.87 23.77 6.66
C ASN A 397 11.52 24.52 6.70
N GLU A 398 11.44 25.65 7.40
CA GLU A 398 10.26 26.52 7.43
C GLU A 398 9.88 26.99 6.01
N LYS A 399 10.89 27.39 5.21
CA LYS A 399 10.74 27.78 3.81
C LYS A 399 10.24 26.64 2.92
N LEU A 400 10.85 25.47 3.03
CA LEU A 400 10.44 24.29 2.25
C LEU A 400 9.03 23.84 2.63
N GLN A 401 8.65 23.97 3.90
CA GLN A 401 7.30 23.67 4.38
C GLN A 401 6.25 24.66 3.85
N GLN A 402 6.56 25.97 3.84
CA GLN A 402 5.69 26.99 3.22
C GLN A 402 5.34 26.60 1.79
N VAL A 403 6.37 26.24 1.03
CA VAL A 403 6.29 25.95 -0.40
C VAL A 403 5.58 24.63 -0.66
N PHE A 404 5.83 23.64 0.19
CA PHE A 404 5.12 22.37 0.16
C PHE A 404 3.61 22.58 0.26
N ILE A 405 3.16 23.37 1.24
CA ILE A 405 1.73 23.61 1.45
C ILE A 405 1.16 24.40 0.29
N GLU A 406 1.85 25.45 -0.18
CA GLU A 406 1.42 26.27 -1.31
C GLU A 406 1.26 25.45 -2.60
N LEU A 407 2.26 24.63 -2.94
CA LEU A 407 2.21 23.76 -4.12
C LEU A 407 1.17 22.65 -4.01
N THR A 408 1.00 22.07 -2.81
CA THR A 408 -0.03 21.03 -2.58
C THR A 408 -1.43 21.61 -2.75
N LEU A 409 -1.68 22.80 -2.22
CA LEU A 409 -2.97 23.49 -2.37
C LEU A 409 -3.22 23.89 -3.82
N LYS A 410 -2.21 24.43 -4.51
CA LYS A 410 -2.31 24.82 -5.92
C LYS A 410 -2.62 23.62 -6.82
N ALA A 411 -1.94 22.50 -6.63
CA ALA A 411 -2.19 21.28 -7.40
C ALA A 411 -3.61 20.74 -7.18
N GLU A 412 -4.12 20.77 -5.94
CA GLU A 412 -5.51 20.39 -5.65
C GLU A 412 -6.53 21.35 -6.29
N GLN A 413 -6.26 22.66 -6.25
CA GLN A 413 -7.10 23.67 -6.90
C GLN A 413 -7.17 23.47 -8.41
N GLU A 414 -6.04 23.19 -9.04
CA GLU A 414 -5.96 22.93 -10.48
C GLU A 414 -6.73 21.67 -10.87
N GLU A 415 -6.60 20.57 -10.12
CA GLU A 415 -7.39 19.36 -10.38
C GLU A 415 -8.89 19.61 -10.22
N TYR A 416 -9.31 20.35 -9.19
CA TYR A 416 -10.74 20.63 -8.97
C TYR A 416 -11.29 21.51 -10.08
N LYS A 417 -10.50 22.49 -10.54
CA LYS A 417 -10.84 23.32 -11.70
C LYS A 417 -10.96 22.50 -12.98
N GLN A 418 -10.02 21.59 -13.25
CA GLN A 418 -10.06 20.69 -14.40
C GLN A 418 -11.28 19.77 -14.35
N GLU A 419 -11.61 19.26 -13.17
CA GLU A 419 -12.73 18.33 -12.97
C GLU A 419 -14.08 19.04 -12.77
N GLY A 420 -14.13 20.37 -12.75
CA GLY A 420 -15.36 21.15 -12.56
C GLY A 420 -15.95 21.03 -11.14
N VAL A 421 -15.11 20.72 -10.15
CA VAL A 421 -15.48 20.54 -8.74
C VAL A 421 -15.30 21.87 -7.99
N GLN A 422 -16.24 22.20 -7.10
CA GLN A 422 -16.16 23.43 -6.31
C GLN A 422 -15.01 23.37 -5.31
N TRP A 423 -14.14 24.39 -5.34
CA TRP A 423 -13.09 24.57 -4.35
C TRP A 423 -13.66 25.13 -3.04
N ILE A 424 -13.36 24.48 -1.93
CA ILE A 424 -13.65 24.96 -0.58
C ILE A 424 -12.32 25.44 0.03
N PRO A 425 -12.19 26.72 0.41
CA PRO A 425 -10.99 27.21 1.06
C PRO A 425 -10.69 26.41 2.33
N VAL A 426 -9.47 25.89 2.41
CA VAL A 426 -8.99 25.12 3.56
C VAL A 426 -8.20 26.06 4.46
N GLU A 427 -8.54 26.10 5.74
CA GLU A 427 -7.73 26.80 6.74
C GLU A 427 -6.46 25.98 7.01
N TYR A 428 -5.29 26.63 6.95
CA TYR A 428 -3.99 26.01 7.24
C TYR A 428 -3.08 27.03 7.92
N PHE A 429 -2.05 26.53 8.60
CA PHE A 429 -1.03 27.38 9.21
C PHE A 429 -0.16 28.06 8.14
N ASN A 430 -0.15 29.39 8.12
CA ASN A 430 0.64 30.14 7.14
C ASN A 430 2.10 30.33 7.60
N ASN A 431 2.99 29.42 7.17
CA ASN A 431 4.43 29.48 7.42
C ASN A 431 5.11 30.77 6.93
N LYS A 432 4.49 31.52 6.01
CA LYS A 432 5.04 32.76 5.48
C LYS A 432 5.31 33.78 6.59
N VAL A 433 4.48 33.82 7.64
CA VAL A 433 4.64 34.76 8.75
C VAL A 433 5.94 34.53 9.50
N VAL A 434 6.31 33.27 9.74
CA VAL A 434 7.58 32.89 10.39
C VAL A 434 8.77 33.13 9.46
N CYS A 435 8.60 32.84 8.16
CA CYS A 435 9.63 33.14 7.16
C CYS A 435 9.92 34.65 7.10
N ASP A 436 8.88 35.48 7.00
CA ASP A 436 9.00 36.93 6.91
C ASP A 436 9.64 37.51 8.19
N LEU A 437 9.31 37.00 9.39
CA LEU A 437 10.00 37.35 10.64
C LEU A 437 11.53 37.15 10.53
N ILE A 438 11.98 36.09 9.86
CA ILE A 438 13.40 35.74 9.79
C ILE A 438 14.12 36.51 8.67
N GLU A 439 13.53 36.60 7.47
CA GLU A 439 14.25 37.05 6.27
C GLU A 439 13.78 38.37 5.65
N ALA A 440 12.66 38.97 6.11
CA ALA A 440 12.12 40.16 5.50
C ALA A 440 13.11 41.33 5.53
N ASN A 441 13.08 42.15 4.48
CA ASN A 441 13.85 43.38 4.42
C ASN A 441 13.07 44.57 4.98
N LYS A 442 11.73 44.54 4.88
CA LYS A 442 10.81 45.59 5.34
C LYS A 442 9.48 44.97 5.81
N PRO A 443 9.15 45.02 7.11
CA PRO A 443 10.00 45.40 8.24
C PRO A 443 11.27 44.52 8.34
N PRO A 444 12.34 44.98 9.01
CA PRO A 444 13.60 44.23 9.09
C PRO A 444 13.42 42.93 9.91
N GLY A 445 13.64 41.79 9.25
CA GLY A 445 13.67 40.48 9.90
C GLY A 445 14.98 40.19 10.63
N ILE A 446 15.04 39.05 11.31
CA ILE A 446 16.16 38.65 12.19
C ILE A 446 17.52 38.67 11.47
N PHE A 447 17.62 38.18 10.24
CA PHE A 447 18.88 38.21 9.48
C PHE A 447 19.35 39.63 9.17
N SER A 448 18.42 40.55 8.86
CA SER A 448 18.75 41.95 8.59
C SER A 448 19.30 42.63 9.85
N ILE A 449 18.65 42.38 11.00
CA ILE A 449 19.10 42.89 12.31
C ILE A 449 20.48 42.34 12.66
N LEU A 450 20.70 41.02 12.48
CA LEU A 450 21.98 40.36 12.75
C LEU A 450 23.10 40.94 11.89
N ASN A 451 22.84 41.14 10.60
CA ASN A 451 23.80 41.72 9.66
C ASN A 451 24.20 43.15 10.02
N ASP A 452 23.24 43.97 10.47
CA ASP A 452 23.51 45.33 10.91
C ASP A 452 24.37 45.37 12.17
N VAL A 453 24.05 44.52 13.17
CA VAL A 453 24.84 44.44 14.40
C VAL A 453 26.25 43.92 14.10
N CYS A 454 26.38 42.86 13.30
CA CYS A 454 27.66 42.30 12.89
C CYS A 454 28.57 43.36 12.26
N ALA A 455 28.02 44.27 11.46
CA ALA A 455 28.77 45.34 10.81
C ALA A 455 29.16 46.49 11.76
N GLN A 456 28.37 46.74 12.81
CA GLN A 456 28.63 47.81 13.77
C GLN A 456 29.69 47.42 14.82
N THR A 457 29.78 46.15 15.22
CA THR A 457 30.61 45.77 16.38
C THR A 457 32.09 45.46 16.10
N HIS A 458 32.59 45.51 14.85
CA HIS A 458 34.03 45.36 14.48
C HIS A 458 34.92 44.41 15.31
N GLY A 459 34.39 43.31 15.88
CA GLY A 459 35.15 42.39 16.73
C GLY A 459 35.25 42.73 18.23
N GLN A 460 34.46 43.67 18.76
CA GLN A 460 34.37 43.96 20.19
C GLN A 460 33.47 42.94 20.93
N SER A 461 33.84 42.60 22.16
CA SER A 461 33.08 41.75 23.09
C SER A 461 31.69 42.36 23.39
N GLY A 462 30.62 41.56 23.35
CA GLY A 462 29.24 42.00 23.65
C GLY A 462 28.32 42.21 22.43
N GLY A 463 28.75 41.82 21.22
CA GLY A 463 27.92 41.92 20.01
C GLY A 463 26.62 41.11 20.05
N ASP A 464 26.64 39.93 20.68
CA ASP A 464 25.48 39.04 20.76
C ASP A 464 24.38 39.59 21.70
N ASP A 465 24.76 40.21 22.82
CA ASP A 465 23.82 40.88 23.72
C ASP A 465 23.17 42.09 23.06
N HIS A 466 23.95 42.88 22.32
CA HIS A 466 23.42 44.00 21.53
C HIS A 466 22.48 43.52 20.42
N PHE A 467 22.78 42.38 19.79
CA PHE A 467 21.88 41.74 18.84
C PHE A 467 20.54 41.33 19.48
N LEU A 468 20.58 40.69 20.65
CA LEU A 468 19.37 40.31 21.39
C LEU A 468 18.54 41.53 21.80
N GLN A 469 19.18 42.60 22.28
CA GLN A 469 18.50 43.85 22.62
C GLN A 469 17.80 44.46 21.41
N LYS A 470 18.50 44.55 20.27
CA LYS A 470 17.94 45.13 19.03
C LYS A 470 16.80 44.27 18.46
N MET A 471 16.88 42.95 18.59
CA MET A 471 15.76 42.05 18.28
C MET A 471 14.55 42.31 19.18
N ASN A 472 14.75 42.39 20.49
CA ASN A 472 13.65 42.65 21.43
C ASN A 472 12.93 43.97 21.13
N THR A 473 13.64 45.01 20.70
CA THR A 473 13.03 46.27 20.27
C THR A 473 12.31 46.17 18.92
N SER A 474 12.87 45.44 17.95
CA SER A 474 12.37 45.45 16.57
C SER A 474 11.27 44.41 16.31
N VAL A 475 11.37 43.22 16.91
CA VAL A 475 10.47 42.08 16.69
C VAL A 475 9.78 41.59 17.96
N GLY A 476 9.95 42.29 19.10
CA GLY A 476 9.45 41.88 20.41
C GLY A 476 7.93 41.63 20.50
N ASN A 477 7.14 42.34 19.70
CA ASN A 477 5.67 42.20 19.67
C ASN A 477 5.17 41.16 18.65
N HIS A 478 6.07 40.45 17.96
CA HIS A 478 5.66 39.51 16.92
C HIS A 478 5.09 38.21 17.55
N PRO A 479 3.94 37.68 17.09
CA PRO A 479 3.29 36.51 17.71
C PRO A 479 4.16 35.25 17.79
N HIS A 480 5.09 35.11 16.86
CA HIS A 480 6.02 33.99 16.76
C HIS A 480 7.37 34.20 17.44
N TYR A 481 7.57 35.32 18.15
CA TYR A 481 8.80 35.63 18.86
C TYR A 481 8.52 35.76 20.36
N ARG A 482 9.39 35.17 21.20
CA ARG A 482 9.39 35.41 22.65
C ARG A 482 10.80 35.69 23.13
N HIS A 483 10.93 36.69 23.99
CA HIS A 483 12.21 37.10 24.57
C HIS A 483 12.56 36.24 25.80
N ALA A 484 13.84 35.96 25.99
CA ALA A 484 14.41 35.37 27.20
C ALA A 484 15.81 35.97 27.46
N SER A 485 16.38 35.77 28.65
CA SER A 485 17.72 36.27 28.96
C SER A 485 18.77 35.40 28.26
N GLY A 486 19.64 36.01 27.44
CA GLY A 486 20.66 35.31 26.64
C GLY A 486 20.10 34.37 25.57
N ARG A 487 18.79 34.35 25.36
CA ARG A 487 18.10 33.40 24.48
C ARG A 487 16.87 34.03 23.85
N PHE A 488 16.41 33.45 22.75
CA PHE A 488 15.13 33.82 22.14
C PHE A 488 14.39 32.58 21.67
N LEU A 489 13.06 32.64 21.68
CA LEU A 489 12.22 31.54 21.24
C LEU A 489 11.46 31.93 19.98
N ILE A 490 11.45 31.01 19.01
CA ILE A 490 10.63 31.11 17.81
C ILE A 490 9.59 30.00 17.80
N VAL A 491 8.35 30.39 17.52
CA VAL A 491 7.23 29.47 17.33
C VAL A 491 7.22 29.03 15.87
N HIS A 492 7.87 27.91 15.58
CA HIS A 492 7.91 27.30 14.25
C HIS A 492 6.70 26.39 14.01
N TYR A 493 6.48 25.96 12.76
CA TYR A 493 5.43 24.98 12.45
C TYR A 493 5.63 23.63 13.15
N ALA A 494 6.89 23.29 13.43
CA ALA A 494 7.31 22.05 14.09
C ALA A 494 7.17 22.09 15.61
N GLY A 495 6.98 23.29 16.20
CA GLY A 495 6.95 23.52 17.64
C GLY A 495 7.80 24.71 18.05
N ASN A 496 7.86 24.95 19.37
CA ASN A 496 8.65 26.03 19.94
C ASN A 496 10.12 25.63 20.00
N VAL A 497 11.01 26.49 19.51
CA VAL A 497 12.46 26.28 19.56
C VAL A 497 13.12 27.45 20.27
N GLU A 498 13.92 27.15 21.28
CA GLU A 498 14.71 28.12 22.04
C GLU A 498 16.15 28.12 21.55
N TYR A 499 16.64 29.29 21.13
CA TYR A 499 17.99 29.50 20.59
C TYR A 499 18.86 30.28 21.58
N ASN A 500 20.10 29.82 21.80
CA ASN A 500 21.13 30.55 22.54
C ASN A 500 21.82 31.56 21.61
N VAL A 501 21.85 32.83 21.99
CA VAL A 501 22.41 33.92 21.16
C VAL A 501 23.94 33.90 21.09
N GLU A 502 24.59 33.20 22.00
CA GLU A 502 26.05 33.09 22.09
C GLU A 502 26.68 32.62 20.77
N GLY A 503 27.60 33.42 20.22
CA GLY A 503 28.34 33.14 19.00
C GLY A 503 27.59 33.44 17.70
N PHE A 504 26.37 34.01 17.75
CA PHE A 504 25.60 34.35 16.54
C PHE A 504 26.33 35.37 15.66
N CYS A 505 26.86 36.45 16.23
CA CYS A 505 27.54 37.49 15.46
C CYS A 505 28.84 36.99 14.84
N GLU A 506 29.60 36.17 15.58
CA GLU A 506 30.85 35.58 15.09
C GLU A 506 30.58 34.66 13.89
N LYS A 507 29.66 33.71 14.06
CA LYS A 507 29.31 32.73 13.02
C LYS A 507 28.72 33.38 11.78
N ASN A 508 28.00 34.50 11.92
CA ASN A 508 27.41 35.20 10.79
C ASN A 508 28.40 36.07 9.99
N ARG A 509 29.52 36.51 10.59
CA ARG A 509 30.45 37.48 9.97
C ARG A 509 31.21 36.96 8.76
N ASP A 510 31.22 35.64 8.52
CA ASP A 510 31.78 34.93 7.35
C ASP A 510 32.84 35.72 6.57
N THR A 511 33.86 36.17 7.31
CA THR A 511 34.90 37.03 6.76
C THR A 511 35.96 36.07 6.28
N PHE A 512 36.25 35.96 4.98
CA PHE A 512 37.62 35.98 4.45
C PHE A 512 37.63 35.93 2.91
N GLU A 513 38.24 36.96 2.32
CA GLU A 513 38.25 37.24 0.89
C GLU A 513 39.57 36.86 0.20
N LEU A 514 40.52 36.17 0.84
CA LEU A 514 41.89 36.13 0.32
C LEU A 514 42.66 34.82 0.54
N VAL A 515 42.35 33.82 -0.28
CA VAL A 515 43.33 32.77 -0.67
C VAL A 515 43.39 32.73 -2.20
N LEU A 516 43.53 33.88 -2.86
CA LEU A 516 43.52 34.02 -4.32
C LEU A 516 44.68 33.31 -5.05
N ASN A 517 45.66 32.75 -4.34
CA ASN A 517 46.87 32.21 -4.96
C ASN A 517 46.97 30.68 -4.99
N LEU A 518 46.17 29.94 -4.22
CA LEU A 518 46.19 28.46 -4.26
C LEU A 518 45.15 27.87 -5.23
N PHE A 519 44.13 28.63 -5.60
CA PHE A 519 43.17 28.28 -6.64
C PHE A 519 42.77 29.56 -7.40
N PRO A 520 43.08 29.70 -8.70
CA PRO A 520 42.75 30.89 -9.46
C PRO A 520 41.25 30.91 -9.80
N GLU A 521 40.46 31.67 -9.06
CA GLU A 521 39.22 32.21 -9.63
C GLU A 521 39.58 33.34 -10.61
N LYS A 522 38.89 33.40 -11.75
CA LYS A 522 38.94 34.53 -12.67
C LYS A 522 38.37 35.77 -11.97
N VAL A 523 39.20 36.47 -11.20
CA VAL A 523 38.84 37.78 -10.64
C VAL A 523 38.68 38.76 -11.80
N GLN A 524 37.43 39.06 -12.16
CA GLN A 524 37.13 40.21 -13.01
C GLN A 524 37.61 41.47 -12.28
N LYS A 525 38.66 42.10 -12.83
CA LYS A 525 39.36 43.27 -12.25
C LYS A 525 38.52 44.54 -12.06
N ASN A 526 37.20 44.52 -12.26
CA ASN A 526 36.36 45.72 -12.28
C ASN A 526 35.05 45.57 -11.49
N CYS A 527 35.10 45.28 -10.18
CA CYS A 527 33.91 45.48 -9.33
C CYS A 527 34.26 46.31 -8.09
N VAL A 528 33.56 47.44 -7.96
CA VAL A 528 33.54 48.36 -6.82
C VAL A 528 33.29 47.56 -5.53
N LYS A 529 34.04 47.87 -4.46
CA LYS A 529 33.95 47.28 -3.11
C LYS A 529 32.49 47.04 -2.67
N THR A 530 31.93 45.88 -2.99
CA THR A 530 30.65 45.41 -2.46
C THR A 530 30.93 44.78 -1.10
N ARG A 531 30.23 45.25 -0.07
CA ARG A 531 30.29 44.78 1.32
C ARG A 531 30.33 43.25 1.36
N THR A 532 31.28 42.65 2.07
CA THR A 532 31.44 41.19 2.23
C THR A 532 30.10 40.56 2.64
N THR A 533 29.67 39.52 1.91
CA THR A 533 28.39 38.86 2.14
C THR A 533 28.43 38.01 3.42
N THR A 534 27.49 38.23 4.34
CA THR A 534 27.39 37.46 5.59
C THR A 534 26.82 36.06 5.34
N PHE A 535 27.06 35.13 6.27
CA PHE A 535 26.54 33.76 6.17
C PHE A 535 25.01 33.73 6.04
N GLY A 536 24.30 34.51 6.86
CA GLY A 536 22.85 34.64 6.80
C GLY A 536 22.35 35.14 5.44
N SER A 537 23.09 36.06 4.80
CA SER A 537 22.77 36.50 3.43
C SER A 537 23.02 35.44 2.38
N LYS A 538 24.09 34.63 2.51
CA LYS A 538 24.37 33.50 1.61
C LYS A 538 23.28 32.42 1.71
N ILE A 539 22.92 32.02 2.93
CA ILE A 539 21.84 31.04 3.17
C ILE A 539 20.51 31.53 2.60
N ARG A 540 20.16 32.80 2.84
CA ARG A 540 18.93 33.37 2.28
C ARG A 540 18.93 33.31 0.76
N LYS A 541 20.06 33.64 0.12
CA LYS A 541 20.20 33.58 -1.34
C LYS A 541 20.05 32.15 -1.86
N GLN A 542 20.79 31.20 -1.29
CA GLN A 542 20.76 29.79 -1.67
C GLN A 542 19.38 29.15 -1.47
N ALA A 543 18.69 29.45 -0.36
CA ALA A 543 17.35 28.95 -0.10
C ALA A 543 16.34 29.45 -1.15
N ASN A 544 16.46 30.70 -1.59
CA ASN A 544 15.61 31.27 -2.63
C ASN A 544 15.94 30.73 -4.03
N GLU A 545 17.21 30.46 -4.34
CA GLU A 545 17.62 29.79 -5.58
C GLU A 545 17.11 28.35 -5.64
N LEU A 546 17.26 27.59 -4.56
CA LEU A 546 16.70 26.24 -4.42
C LEU A 546 15.18 26.27 -4.63
N LEU A 547 14.51 27.23 -4.00
CA LEU A 547 13.07 27.39 -4.13
C LEU A 547 12.65 27.66 -5.58
N THR A 548 13.35 28.57 -6.26
CA THR A 548 13.07 28.89 -7.67
C THR A 548 13.21 27.64 -8.54
N SER A 549 14.22 26.80 -8.29
CA SER A 549 14.39 25.52 -8.98
C SER A 549 13.27 24.52 -8.67
N LEU A 550 12.81 24.46 -7.42
CA LEU A 550 11.72 23.57 -7.02
C LEU A 550 10.37 23.99 -7.63
N MET A 551 10.10 25.28 -7.72
CA MET A 551 8.90 25.82 -8.36
C MET A 551 8.84 25.56 -9.87
N GLY A 552 9.99 25.33 -10.51
CA GLY A 552 10.09 24.95 -11.92
C GLY A 552 9.94 23.44 -12.19
N SER A 553 9.59 22.65 -11.17
CA SER A 553 9.45 21.19 -11.25
C SER A 553 8.18 20.71 -10.54
N VAL A 554 7.63 19.57 -10.96
CA VAL A 554 6.53 18.90 -10.27
C VAL A 554 7.04 18.21 -9.01
N PRO A 555 6.55 18.58 -7.81
CA PRO A 555 7.12 18.08 -6.57
C PRO A 555 6.46 16.79 -6.08
N HIS A 556 7.29 15.89 -5.56
CA HIS A 556 6.93 14.64 -4.90
C HIS A 556 7.51 14.63 -3.49
N TYR A 557 6.88 13.94 -2.53
CA TYR A 557 7.26 14.05 -1.12
C TYR A 557 7.41 12.70 -0.44
N ILE A 558 8.53 12.53 0.26
CA ILE A 558 8.79 11.40 1.14
C ILE A 558 9.08 11.91 2.55
N ARG A 559 8.33 11.41 3.53
CA ARG A 559 8.57 11.70 4.95
C ARG A 559 9.08 10.43 5.64
N CYS A 560 10.32 10.47 6.06
CA CYS A 560 11.03 9.36 6.72
C CYS A 560 10.88 9.48 8.25
N ILE A 561 10.58 8.36 8.90
CA ILE A 561 10.36 8.25 10.35
C ILE A 561 11.33 7.24 10.94
N LYS A 562 11.99 7.62 12.03
CA LYS A 562 12.86 6.76 12.84
C LYS A 562 12.01 6.09 13.94
N PRO A 563 11.80 4.76 13.94
CA PRO A 563 10.87 4.14 14.89
C PRO A 563 11.43 4.02 16.32
N ASN A 564 12.74 4.04 16.51
CA ASN A 564 13.39 4.00 17.82
C ASN A 564 14.82 4.55 17.77
N GLU A 565 15.36 5.00 18.91
CA GLU A 565 16.72 5.53 19.01
C GLU A 565 17.80 4.44 19.03
N GLN A 566 17.45 3.24 19.52
CA GLN A 566 18.38 2.12 19.70
C GLN A 566 18.77 1.42 18.38
N LYS A 567 18.26 1.90 17.23
CA LYS A 567 18.48 1.33 15.89
C LYS A 567 18.12 -0.17 15.80
N ARG A 568 17.13 -0.62 16.59
CA ARG A 568 16.70 -2.03 16.65
C ARG A 568 15.55 -2.32 15.69
N PRO A 569 15.61 -3.41 14.91
CA PRO A 569 14.50 -3.80 14.05
C PRO A 569 13.28 -4.19 14.89
N PHE A 570 12.08 -3.97 14.34
CA PHE A 570 10.79 -4.31 14.96
C PHE A 570 10.54 -3.71 16.36
N THR A 571 11.32 -2.72 16.76
CA THR A 571 11.08 -1.91 17.96
C THR A 571 10.46 -0.58 17.55
N PHE A 572 9.44 -0.13 18.28
CA PHE A 572 8.70 1.10 17.97
C PHE A 572 8.39 1.87 19.24
N ASP A 573 8.89 3.10 19.32
CA ASP A 573 8.69 4.03 20.42
C ASP A 573 7.58 5.02 20.05
N ASP A 574 6.41 4.83 20.66
CA ASP A 574 5.22 5.65 20.38
C ASP A 574 5.46 7.13 20.68
N ALA A 575 6.15 7.46 21.77
CA ALA A 575 6.38 8.85 22.17
C ALA A 575 7.32 9.54 21.17
N ARG A 576 8.37 8.83 20.75
CA ARG A 576 9.34 9.35 19.78
C ARG A 576 8.73 9.52 18.40
N VAL A 577 7.93 8.55 17.94
CA VAL A 577 7.24 8.66 16.66
C VAL A 577 6.14 9.72 16.71
N LYS A 578 5.41 9.87 17.82
CA LYS A 578 4.43 10.95 18.01
C LYS A 578 5.06 12.33 17.88
N HIS A 579 6.26 12.52 18.44
CA HIS A 579 7.03 13.76 18.25
C HIS A 579 7.34 14.00 16.76
N GLN A 580 7.72 12.95 16.02
CA GLN A 580 7.97 13.04 14.58
C GLN A 580 6.73 13.34 13.75
N VAL A 581 5.59 12.73 14.09
CA VAL A 581 4.29 13.00 13.47
C VAL A 581 3.90 14.48 13.61
N LYS A 582 4.21 15.11 14.75
CA LYS A 582 4.00 16.55 15.00
C LYS A 582 4.87 17.41 14.09
N TYR A 583 6.21 17.29 14.19
CA TYR A 583 7.08 18.22 13.47
C TYR A 583 7.12 17.99 11.95
N LEU A 584 6.81 16.78 11.47
CA LEU A 584 6.63 16.53 10.03
C LEU A 584 5.29 17.10 9.51
N GLY A 585 4.43 17.60 10.40
CA GLY A 585 3.13 18.17 10.06
C GLY A 585 2.17 17.14 9.46
N LEU A 586 2.29 15.84 9.80
CA LEU A 586 1.52 14.79 9.13
C LEU A 586 0.02 14.90 9.39
N LYS A 587 -0.36 15.30 10.61
CA LYS A 587 -1.75 15.57 10.97
C LYS A 587 -2.35 16.67 10.12
N GLU A 588 -1.60 17.75 9.93
CA GLU A 588 -2.04 18.89 9.12
C GLU A 588 -2.13 18.52 7.64
N ASN A 589 -1.18 17.71 7.16
CA ASN A 589 -1.22 17.11 5.84
C ASN A 589 -2.54 16.35 5.60
N ILE A 590 -2.92 15.47 6.54
CA ILE A 590 -4.18 14.72 6.45
C ILE A 590 -5.39 15.65 6.50
N ARG A 591 -5.37 16.67 7.37
CA ARG A 591 -6.46 17.66 7.48
C ARG A 591 -6.67 18.44 6.19
N VAL A 592 -5.60 18.96 5.59
CA VAL A 592 -5.68 19.69 4.32
C VAL A 592 -6.25 18.82 3.21
N ARG A 593 -5.85 17.55 3.16
CA ARG A 593 -6.35 16.57 2.19
C ARG A 593 -7.81 16.17 2.43
N ARG A 594 -8.25 16.06 3.69
CA ARG A 594 -9.64 15.70 4.06
C ARG A 594 -10.62 16.87 3.99
N ALA A 595 -10.15 18.11 4.08
CA ALA A 595 -11.01 19.29 3.94
C ALA A 595 -11.64 19.38 2.53
N GLY A 596 -10.93 18.85 1.52
CA GLY A 596 -11.48 18.58 0.20
C GLY A 596 -12.20 17.22 0.12
N PHE A 597 -11.93 16.46 -0.93
CA PHE A 597 -12.45 15.11 -1.13
C PHE A 597 -11.40 14.06 -0.75
N ALA A 598 -11.66 13.30 0.31
CA ALA A 598 -10.74 12.29 0.83
C ALA A 598 -10.43 11.14 -0.15
N TYR A 599 -11.33 10.86 -1.10
CA TYR A 599 -11.15 9.79 -2.07
C TYR A 599 -11.55 10.23 -3.47
N ARG A 600 -10.71 9.88 -4.47
CA ARG A 600 -10.96 10.18 -5.88
C ARG A 600 -10.61 8.99 -6.76
N ARG A 601 -11.43 8.71 -7.78
CA ARG A 601 -11.14 7.63 -8.73
C ARG A 601 -11.79 7.85 -10.10
N PRO A 602 -11.10 7.49 -11.21
CA PRO A 602 -11.73 7.46 -12.53
C PRO A 602 -12.97 6.58 -12.56
N TYR A 603 -13.99 6.99 -13.33
CA TYR A 603 -15.28 6.30 -13.37
C TYR A 603 -15.16 4.83 -13.79
N ASP A 604 -14.37 4.52 -14.83
CA ASP A 604 -14.23 3.16 -15.34
C ASP A 604 -13.67 2.21 -14.27
N LYS A 605 -12.68 2.66 -13.50
CA LYS A 605 -12.04 1.90 -12.43
C LYS A 605 -12.98 1.76 -11.23
N PHE A 606 -13.71 2.82 -10.87
CA PHE A 606 -14.71 2.77 -9.80
C PHE A 606 -15.81 1.75 -10.12
N VAL A 607 -16.35 1.80 -11.33
CA VAL A 607 -17.41 0.89 -11.77
C VAL A 607 -16.90 -0.54 -11.86
N LYS A 608 -15.73 -0.80 -12.42
CA LYS A 608 -15.13 -2.15 -12.45
C LYS A 608 -15.00 -2.75 -11.04
N ARG A 609 -14.69 -1.93 -10.03
CA ARG A 609 -14.50 -2.37 -8.64
C ARG A 609 -15.83 -2.65 -7.92
N TYR A 610 -16.79 -1.74 -8.03
CA TYR A 610 -18.01 -1.75 -7.25
C TYR A 610 -19.25 -2.25 -8.01
N ALA A 611 -19.10 -2.65 -9.29
CA ALA A 611 -20.20 -3.24 -10.07
C ALA A 611 -20.83 -4.48 -9.41
N ILE A 612 -20.06 -5.22 -8.60
CA ILE A 612 -20.54 -6.38 -7.84
C ILE A 612 -21.64 -6.05 -6.82
N LEU A 613 -21.75 -4.78 -6.42
CA LEU A 613 -22.74 -4.33 -5.45
C LEU A 613 -24.15 -4.23 -6.03
N ILE A 614 -24.27 -4.11 -7.37
CA ILE A 614 -25.56 -4.03 -8.05
C ILE A 614 -25.84 -5.35 -8.77
N ASP A 615 -26.94 -6.00 -8.39
CA ASP A 615 -27.33 -7.31 -8.94
C ASP A 615 -27.78 -7.25 -10.43
N ASN A 616 -28.06 -6.05 -10.97
CA ASN A 616 -28.70 -5.82 -12.29
C ASN A 616 -27.90 -4.98 -13.30
N LEU A 617 -26.60 -4.74 -13.14
CA LEU A 617 -25.84 -3.93 -14.10
C LEU A 617 -25.75 -4.55 -15.52
N GLN A 618 -25.94 -5.87 -15.66
CA GLN A 618 -25.86 -6.55 -16.97
C GLN A 618 -27.15 -6.47 -17.81
N ASN A 619 -28.32 -6.20 -17.21
CA ASN A 619 -29.58 -6.08 -17.95
C ASN A 619 -29.81 -4.67 -18.51
N ASN A 620 -29.08 -3.66 -18.00
CA ASN A 620 -29.09 -2.29 -18.52
C ASN A 620 -27.95 -2.07 -19.52
N ASN A 621 -27.97 -2.79 -20.65
CA ASN A 621 -27.08 -2.53 -21.79
C ASN A 621 -27.31 -1.15 -22.47
N SER A 622 -28.26 -0.37 -21.97
CA SER A 622 -28.59 0.98 -22.46
C SER A 622 -27.63 2.08 -21.97
N THR A 623 -26.84 1.86 -20.91
CA THR A 623 -25.93 2.87 -20.35
C THR A 623 -24.46 2.44 -20.41
N LYS A 624 -23.81 2.64 -21.56
CA LYS A 624 -22.34 2.52 -21.72
C LYS A 624 -21.55 3.61 -20.96
N ASN A 625 -22.22 4.54 -20.29
CA ASN A 625 -21.58 5.66 -19.62
C ASN A 625 -21.20 5.28 -18.17
N ASP A 626 -19.89 5.19 -17.89
CA ASP A 626 -19.37 4.85 -16.57
C ASP A 626 -19.71 5.90 -15.49
N LEU A 627 -19.95 7.16 -15.86
CA LEU A 627 -20.45 8.19 -14.95
C LEU A 627 -21.86 7.85 -14.44
N ALA A 628 -22.75 7.43 -15.34
CA ALA A 628 -24.11 7.04 -14.98
C ALA A 628 -24.12 5.80 -14.08
N ARG A 629 -23.29 4.80 -14.40
CA ARG A 629 -23.13 3.57 -13.60
C ARG A 629 -22.58 3.89 -12.21
N THR A 630 -21.63 4.81 -12.10
CA THR A 630 -21.11 5.30 -10.82
C THR A 630 -22.22 5.94 -9.97
N LYS A 631 -23.05 6.81 -10.58
CA LYS A 631 -24.21 7.39 -9.89
C LYS A 631 -25.18 6.32 -9.40
N THR A 632 -25.46 5.30 -10.20
CA THR A 632 -26.34 4.20 -9.78
C THR A 632 -25.78 3.43 -8.60
N ILE A 633 -24.48 3.14 -8.58
CA ILE A 633 -23.81 2.47 -7.45
C ILE A 633 -23.96 3.29 -6.18
N LEU A 634 -23.63 4.58 -6.23
CA LEU A 634 -23.72 5.47 -5.06
C LEU A 634 -25.16 5.64 -4.57
N LYS A 635 -26.14 5.81 -5.47
CA LYS A 635 -27.57 5.90 -5.12
C LYS A 635 -28.10 4.62 -4.48
N SER A 636 -27.71 3.44 -5.00
CA SER A 636 -28.16 2.15 -4.47
C SER A 636 -27.71 1.89 -3.03
N MET A 637 -26.73 2.66 -2.54
CA MET A 637 -26.19 2.55 -1.20
C MET A 637 -26.84 3.50 -0.18
N ASN A 638 -27.87 4.27 -0.58
CA ASN A 638 -28.52 5.31 0.23
C ASN A 638 -27.56 6.41 0.73
N PHE A 639 -26.52 6.74 -0.04
CA PHE A 639 -25.77 7.98 0.18
C PHE A 639 -26.58 9.16 -0.36
N ASP A 640 -27.66 9.52 0.34
CA ASP A 640 -28.68 10.50 -0.13
C ASP A 640 -28.33 11.97 0.16
N THR A 641 -27.18 12.25 0.76
CA THR A 641 -26.74 13.63 1.00
C THR A 641 -25.82 14.12 -0.09
N ASN A 642 -26.23 15.22 -0.76
CA ASN A 642 -25.43 15.95 -1.76
C ASN A 642 -24.03 16.39 -1.25
N ASP A 643 -23.74 16.24 0.05
CA ASP A 643 -22.45 16.53 0.67
C ASP A 643 -21.46 15.36 0.72
N ALA A 644 -21.89 14.11 0.49
CA ALA A 644 -21.03 12.94 0.67
C ALA A 644 -20.08 12.69 -0.53
N PHE A 645 -20.49 13.07 -1.74
CA PHE A 645 -19.71 12.87 -2.96
C PHE A 645 -20.00 13.92 -4.03
N CYS A 646 -19.01 14.19 -4.88
CA CYS A 646 -19.11 15.04 -6.06
C CYS A 646 -18.71 14.26 -7.32
N MET A 647 -19.29 14.65 -8.46
CA MET A 647 -19.05 14.01 -9.75
C MET A 647 -18.28 15.00 -10.61
N GLY A 648 -16.99 14.72 -10.84
CA GLY A 648 -16.15 15.51 -11.74
C GLY A 648 -16.39 15.15 -13.20
N GLN A 649 -15.58 15.72 -14.09
CA GLN A 649 -15.64 15.42 -15.53
C GLN A 649 -15.22 13.96 -15.83
N THR A 650 -14.16 13.46 -15.19
CA THR A 650 -13.60 12.12 -15.45
C THR A 650 -13.52 11.23 -14.21
N LYS A 651 -13.62 11.82 -13.02
CA LYS A 651 -13.48 11.11 -11.73
C LYS A 651 -14.67 11.31 -10.81
N VAL A 652 -14.91 10.32 -9.95
CA VAL A 652 -15.77 10.46 -8.77
C VAL A 652 -14.94 10.94 -7.59
N PHE A 653 -15.49 11.85 -6.81
CA PHE A 653 -14.90 12.44 -5.61
C PHE A 653 -15.79 12.12 -4.41
N ILE A 654 -15.25 11.54 -3.34
CA ILE A 654 -15.97 11.18 -2.12
C ILE A 654 -15.35 11.95 -0.95
N LYS A 655 -16.18 12.67 -0.19
CA LYS A 655 -15.76 13.59 0.86
C LYS A 655 -15.32 12.85 2.12
N ASN A 656 -16.16 11.93 2.60
CA ASN A 656 -15.93 11.23 3.86
C ASN A 656 -15.31 9.82 3.64
N PRO A 657 -14.21 9.47 4.33
CA PRO A 657 -13.65 8.12 4.31
C PRO A 657 -14.63 7.01 4.71
N GLU A 658 -15.54 7.29 5.64
CA GLU A 658 -16.58 6.35 6.10
C GLU A 658 -17.42 5.81 4.94
N THR A 659 -17.76 6.66 3.97
CA THR A 659 -18.48 6.28 2.75
C THR A 659 -17.71 5.23 1.95
N VAL A 660 -16.37 5.35 1.88
CA VAL A 660 -15.51 4.40 1.18
C VAL A 660 -15.43 3.07 1.93
N PHE A 661 -15.34 3.10 3.27
CA PHE A 661 -15.33 1.88 4.07
C PHE A 661 -16.63 1.11 3.95
N GLN A 662 -17.78 1.79 4.00
CA GLN A 662 -19.09 1.16 3.80
C GLN A 662 -19.22 0.51 2.41
N LEU A 663 -18.63 1.11 1.37
CA LEU A 663 -18.58 0.51 0.02
C LEU A 663 -17.73 -0.77 -0.02
N GLU A 664 -16.60 -0.82 0.70
CA GLU A 664 -15.75 -2.01 0.77
C GLU A 664 -16.38 -3.13 1.60
N GLU A 665 -16.97 -2.81 2.76
CA GLU A 665 -17.65 -3.79 3.63
C GLU A 665 -18.77 -4.51 2.89
N LYS A 666 -19.68 -3.76 2.24
CA LYS A 666 -20.75 -4.33 1.42
C LYS A 666 -20.22 -5.16 0.23
N ARG A 667 -19.05 -4.80 -0.30
CA ARG A 667 -18.42 -5.55 -1.39
C ARG A 667 -17.89 -6.89 -0.91
N GLU A 668 -17.30 -6.92 0.28
CA GLU A 668 -16.83 -8.14 0.93
C GLU A 668 -17.98 -9.10 1.26
N GLU A 669 -19.10 -8.58 1.77
CA GLU A 669 -20.32 -9.37 1.99
C GLU A 669 -20.83 -10.05 0.69
N LYS A 670 -20.83 -9.31 -0.43
CA LYS A 670 -21.20 -9.85 -1.75
C LYS A 670 -20.24 -10.95 -2.21
N TYR A 671 -18.93 -10.84 -1.96
CA TYR A 671 -17.99 -11.92 -2.30
C TYR A 671 -18.31 -13.22 -1.56
N ALA A 672 -18.61 -13.16 -0.27
CA ALA A 672 -19.02 -14.32 0.50
C ALA A 672 -20.30 -14.96 -0.06
N HIS A 673 -21.24 -14.13 -0.53
CA HIS A 673 -22.46 -14.60 -1.20
C HIS A 673 -22.16 -15.34 -2.51
N PHE A 674 -21.39 -14.73 -3.41
CA PHE A 674 -21.04 -15.36 -4.70
C PHE A 674 -20.20 -16.62 -4.53
N ALA A 675 -19.28 -16.65 -3.57
CA ALA A 675 -18.53 -17.85 -3.22
C ALA A 675 -19.48 -19.00 -2.82
N LYS A 676 -20.51 -18.74 -2.00
CA LYS A 676 -21.53 -19.73 -1.64
C LYS A 676 -22.31 -20.23 -2.86
N ILE A 677 -22.63 -19.37 -3.84
CA ILE A 677 -23.29 -19.77 -5.08
C ILE A 677 -22.40 -20.73 -5.88
N ILE A 678 -21.14 -20.36 -6.11
CA ILE A 678 -20.16 -21.17 -6.85
C ILE A 678 -19.95 -22.51 -6.14
N GLN A 679 -19.77 -22.50 -4.83
CA GLN A 679 -19.62 -23.71 -4.02
C GLN A 679 -20.86 -24.61 -4.09
N ARG A 680 -22.08 -24.05 -4.02
CA ARG A 680 -23.34 -24.80 -4.16
C ARG A 680 -23.43 -25.43 -5.55
N ALA A 681 -23.15 -24.67 -6.61
CA ALA A 681 -23.16 -25.17 -7.98
C ALA A 681 -22.12 -26.29 -8.19
N TRP A 682 -20.90 -26.10 -7.69
CA TRP A 682 -19.84 -27.10 -7.77
C TRP A 682 -20.17 -28.36 -6.98
N ARG A 683 -20.65 -28.24 -5.73
CA ARG A 683 -21.07 -29.39 -4.90
C ARG A 683 -22.20 -30.16 -5.57
N ARG A 684 -23.18 -29.45 -6.16
CA ARG A 684 -24.28 -30.04 -6.93
C ARG A 684 -23.78 -30.78 -8.17
N CYS A 685 -22.90 -30.15 -8.95
CA CYS A 685 -22.30 -30.76 -10.14
C CYS A 685 -21.52 -32.03 -9.78
N ARG A 686 -20.69 -31.97 -8.73
CA ARG A 686 -19.91 -33.12 -8.24
C ARG A 686 -20.80 -34.25 -7.73
N MET A 687 -21.87 -33.91 -7.01
CA MET A 687 -22.85 -34.91 -6.55
C MET A 687 -23.59 -35.56 -7.71
N ASN A 688 -24.10 -34.76 -8.66
CA ASN A 688 -24.78 -35.26 -9.85
C ASN A 688 -23.88 -36.19 -10.67
N LYS A 689 -22.60 -35.83 -10.83
CA LYS A 689 -21.61 -36.69 -11.50
C LYS A 689 -21.46 -38.03 -10.79
N LYS A 690 -21.26 -38.03 -9.47
CA LYS A 690 -21.19 -39.28 -8.68
C LYS A 690 -22.45 -40.14 -8.79
N THR A 691 -23.63 -39.52 -8.71
CA THR A 691 -24.92 -40.22 -8.83
C THR A 691 -25.08 -40.85 -10.21
N ASN A 692 -24.72 -40.11 -11.28
CA ASN A 692 -24.75 -40.63 -12.64
C ASN A 692 -23.75 -41.77 -12.84
N ASP A 693 -22.52 -41.65 -12.32
CA ASP A 693 -21.51 -42.71 -12.39
C ASP A 693 -21.99 -43.99 -11.67
N MET A 694 -22.65 -43.86 -10.52
CA MET A 694 -23.23 -45.00 -9.81
C MET A 694 -24.39 -45.63 -10.59
N ALA A 695 -25.30 -44.83 -11.13
CA ALA A 695 -26.41 -45.31 -11.96
C ALA A 695 -25.91 -46.04 -13.22
N GLN A 696 -24.86 -45.52 -13.84
CA GLN A 696 -24.21 -46.11 -15.01
C GLN A 696 -23.61 -47.49 -14.68
N ARG A 697 -22.78 -47.59 -13.62
CA ARG A 697 -22.19 -48.87 -13.19
C ARG A 697 -23.25 -49.92 -12.84
N ALA A 698 -24.31 -49.51 -12.16
CA ALA A 698 -25.40 -50.43 -11.82
C ALA A 698 -26.23 -50.83 -13.05
N SER A 699 -26.29 -49.99 -14.07
CA SER A 699 -26.86 -50.36 -15.38
C SER A 699 -25.98 -51.38 -16.09
N ASP A 700 -24.66 -51.18 -16.10
CA ASP A 700 -23.71 -52.03 -16.82
C ASP A 700 -23.72 -53.48 -16.29
N ILE A 701 -23.89 -53.70 -14.98
CA ILE A 701 -24.00 -55.06 -14.37
C ILE A 701 -25.18 -55.87 -14.96
N LEU A 702 -26.27 -55.21 -15.33
CA LEU A 702 -27.52 -55.86 -15.74
C LEU A 702 -27.81 -55.74 -17.25
N TYR A 703 -26.97 -54.99 -17.97
CA TYR A 703 -27.18 -54.65 -19.37
C TYR A 703 -27.10 -55.88 -20.26
N GLY A 704 -28.09 -56.07 -21.14
CA GLY A 704 -28.15 -57.22 -22.06
C GLY A 704 -28.65 -58.52 -21.41
N HIS A 705 -28.68 -58.61 -20.08
CA HIS A 705 -28.98 -59.86 -19.37
C HIS A 705 -30.31 -59.86 -18.61
N LYS A 706 -30.83 -58.69 -18.18
CA LYS A 706 -32.05 -58.62 -17.35
C LYS A 706 -33.01 -57.49 -17.72
N GLN A 707 -34.30 -57.82 -17.85
CA GLN A 707 -35.38 -56.86 -18.05
C GLN A 707 -35.52 -55.91 -16.84
N ARG A 708 -35.82 -54.64 -17.11
CA ARG A 708 -35.88 -53.59 -16.07
C ARG A 708 -37.30 -53.09 -15.86
N ARG A 709 -37.68 -52.81 -14.61
CA ARG A 709 -38.92 -52.09 -14.32
C ARG A 709 -38.75 -50.61 -14.63
N ARG A 710 -39.80 -49.98 -15.16
CA ARG A 710 -39.84 -48.51 -15.40
C ARG A 710 -39.48 -47.70 -14.15
N ALA A 711 -40.00 -48.11 -12.99
CA ALA A 711 -39.73 -47.47 -11.71
C ALA A 711 -38.32 -47.75 -11.12
N SER A 712 -37.56 -48.70 -11.69
CA SER A 712 -36.23 -49.09 -11.19
C SER A 712 -35.07 -48.41 -11.94
N ILE A 713 -35.27 -48.00 -13.19
CA ILE A 713 -34.18 -47.60 -14.08
C ILE A 713 -33.59 -46.22 -13.74
N ASN A 714 -34.43 -45.28 -13.28
CA ASN A 714 -34.02 -43.92 -12.90
C ASN A 714 -34.17 -43.67 -11.38
N ARG A 715 -34.17 -44.74 -10.57
CA ARG A 715 -34.31 -44.63 -9.12
C ARG A 715 -33.02 -44.08 -8.50
N LYS A 716 -33.15 -43.21 -7.50
CA LYS A 716 -32.01 -42.72 -6.71
C LYS A 716 -31.52 -43.80 -5.73
N PHE A 717 -30.20 -43.93 -5.62
CA PHE A 717 -29.54 -44.85 -4.69
C PHE A 717 -29.27 -44.16 -3.36
N PHE A 718 -29.86 -44.67 -2.28
CA PHE A 718 -29.75 -44.08 -0.94
C PHE A 718 -28.81 -44.89 -0.04
N GLY A 719 -28.84 -46.21 -0.17
CA GLY A 719 -28.06 -47.14 0.64
C GLY A 719 -28.70 -47.48 1.96
N ASP A 720 -29.29 -46.52 2.66
CA ASP A 720 -30.06 -46.79 3.86
C ASP A 720 -31.55 -46.61 3.56
N TYR A 721 -32.29 -47.71 3.54
CA TYR A 721 -33.73 -47.75 3.32
C TYR A 721 -34.53 -48.11 4.57
N ILE A 722 -33.86 -48.26 5.72
CA ILE A 722 -34.49 -48.70 6.97
C ILE A 722 -34.36 -47.68 8.11
N GLY A 723 -33.64 -46.58 7.88
CA GLY A 723 -33.41 -45.52 8.85
C GLY A 723 -32.47 -45.98 9.95
N LEU A 724 -31.21 -46.26 9.63
CA LEU A 724 -30.21 -46.75 10.59
C LEU A 724 -29.94 -45.77 11.74
N ASP A 725 -30.18 -44.47 11.54
CA ASP A 725 -30.05 -43.46 12.59
C ASP A 725 -31.10 -43.60 13.70
N GLU A 726 -32.29 -44.09 13.36
CA GLU A 726 -33.36 -44.40 14.32
C GLU A 726 -33.18 -45.78 14.97
N LYS A 727 -32.16 -46.56 14.57
CA LYS A 727 -31.93 -47.95 14.99
C LYS A 727 -30.47 -48.22 15.38
N PRO A 728 -29.94 -47.60 16.44
CA PRO A 728 -28.54 -47.76 16.87
C PRO A 728 -28.18 -49.21 17.22
N GLU A 729 -29.15 -50.01 17.67
CA GLU A 729 -29.01 -51.44 17.99
C GLU A 729 -28.62 -52.29 16.78
N LEU A 730 -28.96 -51.88 15.55
CA LEU A 730 -28.48 -52.55 14.34
C LEU A 730 -27.02 -52.23 14.05
N LYS A 731 -26.54 -51.03 14.43
CA LYS A 731 -25.14 -50.61 14.25
C LYS A 731 -24.21 -51.34 15.23
N THR A 732 -24.68 -51.70 16.43
CA THR A 732 -23.87 -52.46 17.40
C THR A 732 -23.56 -53.88 16.93
N LEU A 733 -24.46 -54.52 16.16
CA LEU A 733 -24.26 -55.86 15.59
C LEU A 733 -23.11 -55.96 14.57
N VAL A 734 -22.72 -54.84 13.96
CA VAL A 734 -21.70 -54.79 12.90
C VAL A 734 -20.33 -54.32 13.42
N GLY A 735 -20.30 -53.74 14.63
CA GLY A 735 -19.10 -53.21 15.28
C GLY A 735 -18.93 -51.70 15.13
N LYS A 736 -18.45 -51.02 16.19
CA LYS A 736 -18.43 -49.55 16.34
C LYS A 736 -17.74 -48.76 15.21
N ARG A 737 -16.81 -49.36 14.45
CA ARG A 737 -16.05 -48.70 13.38
C ARG A 737 -16.43 -49.17 11.96
N GLU A 738 -17.39 -50.09 11.83
CA GLU A 738 -17.72 -50.69 10.55
C GLU A 738 -18.91 -49.98 9.88
N LYS A 739 -18.70 -49.52 8.65
CA LYS A 739 -19.70 -48.79 7.88
C LYS A 739 -20.67 -49.75 7.18
N ILE A 740 -21.96 -49.56 7.40
CA ILE A 740 -23.03 -50.21 6.63
C ILE A 740 -23.20 -49.46 5.32
N TRP A 741 -22.98 -50.15 4.20
CA TRP A 741 -23.06 -49.59 2.85
C TRP A 741 -24.44 -49.74 2.23
N PHE A 742 -25.18 -50.77 2.60
CA PHE A 742 -26.56 -51.00 2.15
C PHE A 742 -27.38 -51.61 3.28
N ALA A 743 -28.62 -51.15 3.46
CA ALA A 743 -29.56 -51.64 4.45
C ALA A 743 -30.98 -51.58 3.88
N ASP A 744 -31.65 -52.73 3.82
CA ASP A 744 -33.00 -52.86 3.26
C ASP A 744 -33.82 -53.88 4.06
N ASN A 745 -35.15 -53.76 3.98
CA ASN A 745 -36.07 -54.76 4.49
C ASN A 745 -36.49 -55.71 3.36
N VAL A 746 -36.01 -56.96 3.41
CA VAL A 746 -36.13 -57.95 2.34
C VAL A 746 -37.02 -59.12 2.74
N CYS A 747 -37.59 -59.78 1.74
CA CYS A 747 -38.34 -61.03 1.93
C CYS A 747 -37.42 -62.23 1.69
N LYS A 748 -37.07 -62.95 2.75
CA LYS A 748 -36.26 -64.18 2.68
C LYS A 748 -37.16 -65.41 2.68
N TYR A 749 -36.92 -66.35 1.78
CA TYR A 749 -37.73 -67.57 1.66
C TYR A 749 -37.09 -68.73 2.45
N ASP A 750 -37.89 -69.47 3.20
CA ASP A 750 -37.44 -70.67 3.91
C ASP A 750 -37.49 -71.93 3.04
N ARG A 751 -37.17 -73.10 3.63
CA ARG A 751 -37.19 -74.41 2.94
C ARG A 751 -38.57 -74.83 2.42
N ARG A 752 -39.64 -74.22 2.92
CA ARG A 752 -41.04 -74.46 2.52
C ARG A 752 -41.55 -73.33 1.60
N PHE A 753 -40.65 -72.48 1.09
CA PHE A 753 -41.00 -71.27 0.34
C PHE A 753 -41.91 -70.30 1.11
N LYS A 754 -41.91 -70.35 2.45
CA LYS A 754 -42.61 -69.36 3.27
C LYS A 754 -41.77 -68.09 3.34
N ALA A 755 -42.36 -66.97 2.92
CA ALA A 755 -41.72 -65.66 2.98
C ALA A 755 -41.59 -65.18 4.44
N CYS A 756 -40.42 -64.66 4.79
CA CYS A 756 -40.10 -64.11 6.09
C CYS A 756 -39.34 -62.79 5.91
N THR A 757 -39.86 -61.72 6.52
CA THR A 757 -39.24 -60.39 6.52
C THR A 757 -37.91 -60.40 7.30
N ARG A 758 -36.84 -59.86 6.71
CA ARG A 758 -35.48 -59.79 7.29
C ARG A 758 -34.81 -58.47 6.91
N TYR A 759 -33.94 -57.98 7.77
CA TYR A 759 -33.04 -56.88 7.42
C TYR A 759 -31.82 -57.43 6.69
N LEU A 760 -31.53 -56.91 5.51
CA LEU A 760 -30.34 -57.21 4.74
C LEU A 760 -29.34 -56.06 4.91
N LEU A 761 -28.20 -56.33 5.54
CA LEU A 761 -27.13 -55.34 5.73
C LEU A 761 -25.89 -55.76 4.93
N LEU A 762 -25.29 -54.83 4.20
CA LEU A 762 -24.02 -55.00 3.52
C LEU A 762 -22.95 -54.13 4.19
N THR A 763 -21.84 -54.74 4.55
CA THR A 763 -20.70 -54.07 5.18
C THR A 763 -19.48 -54.14 4.26
N SER A 764 -18.33 -53.66 4.73
CA SER A 764 -17.06 -53.85 3.99
C SER A 764 -16.53 -55.29 4.08
N LYS A 765 -17.07 -56.13 4.98
CA LYS A 765 -16.57 -57.49 5.27
C LYS A 765 -17.58 -58.59 5.00
N ALA A 766 -18.88 -58.33 5.18
CA ALA A 766 -19.92 -59.35 5.13
C ALA A 766 -21.28 -58.84 4.66
N VAL A 767 -22.14 -59.79 4.27
CA VAL A 767 -23.59 -59.64 4.12
C VAL A 767 -24.27 -60.28 5.33
N LEU A 768 -25.07 -59.51 6.04
CA LEU A 768 -25.79 -59.92 7.24
C LEU A 768 -27.28 -60.01 6.96
N ILE A 769 -27.92 -61.08 7.44
CA ILE A 769 -29.38 -61.25 7.43
C ILE A 769 -29.83 -61.24 8.89
N VAL A 770 -30.50 -60.17 9.28
CA VAL A 770 -30.91 -59.91 10.65
C VAL A 770 -32.41 -60.09 10.79
N GLN A 771 -32.86 -60.73 11.86
CA GLN A 771 -34.25 -60.85 12.22
C GLN A 771 -34.57 -59.92 13.38
N HIS A 772 -35.67 -59.19 13.26
CA HIS A 772 -36.28 -58.50 14.39
C HIS A 772 -37.19 -59.45 15.14
N VAL A 773 -36.89 -59.70 16.41
CA VAL A 773 -37.69 -60.56 17.28
C VAL A 773 -38.46 -59.66 18.24
N HIS A 774 -39.78 -59.65 18.11
CA HIS A 774 -40.65 -59.04 19.10
C HIS A 774 -40.84 -60.04 20.24
N GLY A 775 -40.46 -59.66 21.45
CA GLY A 775 -40.64 -60.50 22.64
C GLY A 775 -42.12 -60.86 22.81
N LYS A 776 -42.44 -62.15 22.82
CA LYS A 776 -43.76 -62.63 23.27
C LYS A 776 -43.66 -62.92 24.76
N THR A 777 -44.10 -61.95 25.55
CA THR A 777 -44.41 -61.92 27.00
C THR A 777 -44.07 -63.14 27.87
N LYS A 778 -43.28 -62.88 28.93
CA LYS A 778 -43.64 -63.16 30.34
C LYS A 778 -42.72 -62.33 31.27
N ARG A 779 -43.34 -61.40 32.01
CA ARG A 779 -42.83 -60.65 33.19
C ARG A 779 -41.44 -59.99 33.02
N TYR A 780 -41.46 -58.68 32.78
CA TYR A 780 -40.35 -57.73 32.64
C TYR A 780 -39.64 -57.70 31.27
N SER A 781 -39.53 -56.47 30.74
CA SER A 781 -38.90 -56.04 29.48
C SER A 781 -39.69 -56.25 28.17
N ASN A 782 -40.25 -55.14 27.67
CA ASN A 782 -40.79 -54.98 26.32
C ASN A 782 -39.65 -54.72 25.30
N GLN A 783 -38.49 -55.38 25.43
CA GLN A 783 -37.36 -55.20 24.52
C GLN A 783 -37.54 -56.05 23.25
N SER A 784 -37.69 -55.37 22.13
CA SER A 784 -37.40 -55.96 20.82
C SER A 784 -35.90 -56.18 20.65
N GLU A 785 -35.49 -57.35 20.16
CA GLU A 785 -34.07 -57.68 19.94
C GLU A 785 -33.79 -57.94 18.46
N TYR A 786 -32.65 -57.47 17.97
CA TYR A 786 -32.14 -57.76 16.64
C TYR A 786 -31.15 -58.91 16.68
N VAL A 787 -31.49 -60.03 16.03
CA VAL A 787 -30.67 -61.25 16.04
C VAL A 787 -30.14 -61.53 14.64
N VAL A 788 -28.81 -61.64 14.50
CA VAL A 788 -28.15 -62.06 13.25
C VAL A 788 -28.51 -63.53 12.99
N LYS A 789 -29.30 -63.79 11.94
CA LYS A 789 -29.67 -65.15 11.52
C LYS A 789 -28.69 -65.73 10.52
N ARG A 790 -27.98 -64.89 9.78
CA ARG A 790 -26.93 -65.33 8.87
C ARG A 790 -25.86 -64.26 8.73
N HIS A 791 -24.60 -64.67 8.77
CA HIS A 791 -23.43 -63.85 8.54
C HIS A 791 -22.63 -64.48 7.40
N VAL A 792 -22.60 -63.83 6.23
CA VAL A 792 -21.89 -64.32 5.04
C VAL A 792 -20.72 -63.40 4.76
N GLU A 793 -19.50 -63.86 5.01
CA GLU A 793 -18.29 -63.11 4.66
C GLU A 793 -18.19 -62.94 3.14
N LEU A 794 -17.75 -61.76 2.69
CA LEU A 794 -17.69 -61.46 1.26
C LEU A 794 -16.80 -62.45 0.50
N GLU A 795 -15.70 -62.89 1.11
CA GLU A 795 -14.74 -63.85 0.54
C GLU A 795 -15.35 -65.25 0.29
N LYS A 796 -16.43 -65.61 1.00
CA LYS A 796 -17.13 -66.90 0.85
C LYS A 796 -18.24 -66.87 -0.19
N ILE A 797 -18.58 -65.71 -0.74
CA ILE A 797 -19.64 -65.59 -1.77
C ILE A 797 -19.10 -66.18 -3.07
N ALA A 798 -19.78 -67.23 -3.58
CA ALA A 798 -19.39 -67.91 -4.81
C ALA A 798 -19.91 -67.15 -6.05
N SER A 799 -21.23 -66.89 -6.08
CA SER A 799 -21.89 -66.15 -7.15
C SER A 799 -23.24 -65.60 -6.67
N VAL A 800 -23.82 -64.67 -7.45
CA VAL A 800 -25.20 -64.23 -7.26
C VAL A 800 -25.99 -64.55 -8.52
N MET A 801 -27.05 -65.34 -8.38
CA MET A 801 -27.92 -65.72 -9.49
C MET A 801 -29.16 -64.82 -9.56
N LEU A 802 -29.52 -64.40 -10.77
CA LEU A 802 -30.64 -63.53 -11.10
C LEU A 802 -31.47 -64.15 -12.22
N SER A 803 -32.77 -63.85 -12.30
CA SER A 803 -33.54 -64.21 -13.49
C SER A 803 -33.34 -63.19 -14.62
N PRO A 804 -33.63 -63.52 -15.89
CA PRO A 804 -33.66 -62.54 -16.98
C PRO A 804 -34.88 -61.59 -16.93
N ASN A 805 -35.87 -61.86 -16.09
CA ASN A 805 -37.17 -61.16 -16.08
C ASN A 805 -37.19 -59.94 -15.12
N GLN A 806 -38.27 -59.15 -15.12
CA GLN A 806 -38.40 -57.95 -14.27
C GLN A 806 -38.89 -58.24 -12.82
N ASP A 807 -38.25 -59.20 -12.17
CA ASP A 807 -38.52 -59.60 -10.78
C ASP A 807 -37.64 -58.84 -9.75
N ASP A 808 -37.77 -59.15 -8.45
CA ASP A 808 -36.93 -58.65 -7.34
C ASP A 808 -36.10 -59.76 -6.66
N PHE A 809 -36.11 -60.98 -7.21
CA PHE A 809 -35.41 -62.12 -6.65
C PHE A 809 -33.92 -62.09 -6.97
N LEU A 810 -33.14 -62.58 -6.01
CA LEU A 810 -31.73 -62.92 -6.13
C LEU A 810 -31.43 -64.15 -5.27
N LEU A 811 -30.52 -64.98 -5.73
CA LEU A 811 -30.00 -66.13 -4.99
C LEU A 811 -28.53 -65.87 -4.67
N LEU A 812 -28.20 -65.78 -3.38
CA LEU A 812 -26.83 -65.64 -2.90
C LEU A 812 -26.23 -67.03 -2.67
N THR A 813 -25.30 -67.45 -3.52
CA THR A 813 -24.59 -68.73 -3.42
C THR A 813 -23.30 -68.53 -2.63
N VAL A 814 -23.03 -69.44 -1.70
CA VAL A 814 -21.90 -69.36 -0.77
C VAL A 814 -21.12 -70.66 -0.86
N VAL A 815 -19.78 -70.58 -0.93
CA VAL A 815 -18.90 -71.75 -1.06
C VAL A 815 -19.11 -72.68 0.14
N ASN A 816 -19.33 -73.97 -0.13
CA ASN A 816 -19.53 -75.02 0.88
C ASN A 816 -20.69 -74.77 1.87
N GLU A 817 -21.61 -73.87 1.54
CA GLU A 817 -22.77 -73.51 2.36
C GLU A 817 -24.08 -73.51 1.55
N HIS A 818 -25.22 -73.52 2.25
CA HIS A 818 -26.54 -73.46 1.61
C HIS A 818 -26.79 -72.06 1.02
N ALA A 819 -27.44 -71.95 -0.14
CA ALA A 819 -27.74 -70.64 -0.74
C ALA A 819 -28.83 -69.87 0.03
N THR A 820 -28.92 -68.54 -0.18
CA THR A 820 -30.00 -67.71 0.36
C THR A 820 -30.85 -67.12 -0.76
N LEU A 821 -32.12 -67.51 -0.84
CA LEU A 821 -33.11 -66.89 -1.72
C LEU A 821 -33.74 -65.67 -1.04
N VAL A 822 -33.63 -64.51 -1.68
CA VAL A 822 -34.11 -63.22 -1.17
C VAL A 822 -34.82 -62.45 -2.28
N GLU A 823 -35.93 -61.82 -1.95
CA GLU A 823 -36.59 -60.80 -2.76
C GLU A 823 -36.25 -59.41 -2.21
N CYS A 824 -35.53 -58.62 -3.00
CA CYS A 824 -35.01 -57.30 -2.66
C CYS A 824 -35.41 -56.27 -3.73
N VAL A 825 -36.25 -55.31 -3.33
CA VAL A 825 -36.77 -54.25 -4.21
C VAL A 825 -35.66 -53.32 -4.70
N PHE A 826 -34.59 -53.16 -3.93
CA PHE A 826 -33.42 -52.33 -4.28
C PHE A 826 -32.21 -53.17 -4.77
N LYS A 827 -32.46 -54.37 -5.33
CA LYS A 827 -31.38 -55.29 -5.73
C LYS A 827 -30.33 -54.69 -6.65
N THR A 828 -30.71 -53.78 -7.54
CA THR A 828 -29.76 -53.09 -8.44
C THR A 828 -28.69 -52.34 -7.66
N GLU A 829 -29.09 -51.59 -6.62
CA GLU A 829 -28.14 -50.87 -5.77
C GLU A 829 -27.34 -51.84 -4.90
N PHE A 830 -28.02 -52.85 -4.32
CA PHE A 830 -27.37 -53.88 -3.52
C PHE A 830 -26.26 -54.57 -4.32
N LEU A 831 -26.54 -55.03 -5.55
CA LEU A 831 -25.58 -55.70 -6.43
C LEU A 831 -24.40 -54.80 -6.79
N MET A 832 -24.66 -53.53 -7.16
CA MET A 832 -23.60 -52.57 -7.45
C MET A 832 -22.67 -52.39 -6.24
N LYS A 833 -23.23 -52.25 -5.04
CA LYS A 833 -22.43 -52.10 -3.81
C LYS A 833 -21.72 -53.39 -3.45
N LEU A 834 -22.39 -54.54 -3.57
CA LEU A 834 -21.84 -55.86 -3.27
C LEU A 834 -20.66 -56.19 -4.21
N CYS A 835 -20.83 -56.06 -5.52
CA CYS A 835 -19.75 -56.31 -6.50
C CYS A 835 -18.54 -55.42 -6.20
N LYS A 836 -18.77 -54.14 -5.90
CA LYS A 836 -17.69 -53.21 -5.54
C LYS A 836 -16.98 -53.63 -4.24
N ARG A 837 -17.73 -53.96 -3.17
CA ARG A 837 -17.12 -54.36 -1.89
C ARG A 837 -16.41 -55.70 -1.99
N PHE A 838 -16.96 -56.64 -2.75
CA PHE A 838 -16.33 -57.92 -3.04
C PHE A 838 -15.01 -57.72 -3.80
N GLN A 839 -14.98 -56.86 -4.81
CA GLN A 839 -13.77 -56.52 -5.55
C GLN A 839 -12.73 -55.79 -4.68
N ASP A 840 -13.15 -54.79 -3.91
CA ASP A 840 -12.28 -54.06 -2.97
C ASP A 840 -11.64 -55.02 -1.94
N ARG A 841 -12.32 -56.12 -1.57
CA ARG A 841 -11.89 -57.07 -0.54
C ARG A 841 -11.07 -58.25 -1.08
N THR A 842 -11.48 -58.81 -2.21
CA THR A 842 -10.90 -60.06 -2.76
C THR A 842 -9.97 -59.82 -3.94
N GLY A 843 -9.99 -58.63 -4.54
CA GLY A 843 -9.34 -58.33 -5.82
C GLY A 843 -10.02 -58.97 -7.04
N LYS A 844 -11.07 -59.79 -6.86
CA LYS A 844 -11.77 -60.53 -7.91
C LYS A 844 -13.12 -59.89 -8.26
N THR A 845 -13.61 -60.11 -9.48
CA THR A 845 -14.98 -59.72 -9.87
C THR A 845 -15.97 -60.77 -9.40
N LEU A 846 -17.04 -60.36 -8.70
CA LEU A 846 -18.10 -61.27 -8.26
C LEU A 846 -18.87 -61.82 -9.48
N PRO A 847 -18.96 -63.15 -9.68
CA PRO A 847 -19.74 -63.72 -10.77
C PRO A 847 -21.25 -63.45 -10.57
N ILE A 848 -21.89 -62.89 -11.59
CA ILE A 848 -23.34 -62.68 -11.67
C ILE A 848 -23.89 -63.58 -12.77
N GLU A 849 -24.73 -64.53 -12.38
CA GLU A 849 -25.29 -65.55 -13.28
C GLU A 849 -26.76 -65.26 -13.58
N PHE A 850 -27.18 -65.53 -14.81
CA PHE A 850 -28.57 -65.31 -15.23
C PHE A 850 -29.20 -66.63 -15.67
N SER A 851 -30.30 -67.02 -15.01
CA SER A 851 -31.01 -68.27 -15.29
C SER A 851 -32.52 -68.12 -15.09
N GLU A 852 -33.32 -68.76 -15.94
CA GLU A 852 -34.77 -68.87 -15.79
C GLU A 852 -35.18 -69.82 -14.66
N ILE A 853 -34.25 -70.67 -14.21
CA ILE A 853 -34.46 -71.64 -13.15
C ILE A 853 -33.33 -71.52 -12.14
N PHE A 854 -33.66 -71.17 -10.89
CA PHE A 854 -32.71 -71.25 -9.79
C PHE A 854 -32.75 -72.65 -9.20
N GLU A 855 -31.62 -73.34 -9.23
CA GLU A 855 -31.43 -74.61 -8.54
C GLU A 855 -30.53 -74.39 -7.33
N TYR A 856 -30.99 -74.78 -6.15
CA TYR A 856 -30.17 -74.69 -4.94
C TYR A 856 -30.53 -75.71 -3.87
N THR A 857 -29.52 -76.15 -3.13
CA THR A 857 -29.68 -77.11 -2.04
C THR A 857 -29.99 -76.42 -0.72
N VAL A 858 -30.97 -76.94 0.01
CA VAL A 858 -31.33 -76.48 1.36
C VAL A 858 -31.02 -77.58 2.37
N LYS A 859 -30.30 -77.24 3.45
CA LYS A 859 -30.03 -78.17 4.56
C LYS A 859 -31.28 -78.36 5.44
N LYS A 860 -31.64 -79.60 5.75
CA LYS A 860 -32.69 -79.95 6.72
C LYS A 860 -32.10 -79.83 8.14
N SER A 861 -32.76 -79.12 9.06
CA SER A 861 -32.30 -79.10 10.46
C SER A 861 -32.38 -80.53 11.01
N ASN A 862 -31.25 -81.03 11.53
CA ASN A 862 -31.06 -82.31 12.23
C ASN A 862 -30.95 -83.60 11.38
N TRP A 863 -30.68 -83.54 10.06
CA TRP A 863 -30.38 -84.75 9.26
C TRP A 863 -29.43 -84.43 8.08
N PRO A 864 -28.49 -85.32 7.67
CA PRO A 864 -27.57 -85.07 6.54
C PRO A 864 -28.22 -84.96 5.15
N SER A 865 -29.54 -85.10 4.99
CA SER A 865 -30.15 -85.07 3.65
C SER A 865 -30.32 -83.63 3.13
N CYS A 866 -29.62 -83.33 2.03
CA CYS A 866 -29.82 -82.11 1.26
C CYS A 866 -31.02 -82.28 0.33
N GLN A 867 -31.96 -81.33 0.37
CA GLN A 867 -33.06 -81.29 -0.60
C GLN A 867 -32.78 -80.19 -1.63
N THR A 868 -32.76 -80.55 -2.91
CA THR A 868 -32.69 -79.58 -4.01
C THR A 868 -34.04 -78.92 -4.22
N LYS A 869 -34.03 -77.60 -4.33
CA LYS A 869 -35.21 -76.75 -4.56
C LYS A 869 -35.03 -75.99 -5.87
N PHE A 870 -36.15 -75.76 -6.54
CA PHE A 870 -36.20 -75.04 -7.82
C PHE A 870 -37.05 -73.77 -7.70
N VAL A 871 -36.63 -72.68 -8.34
CA VAL A 871 -37.46 -71.48 -8.55
C VAL A 871 -37.53 -71.24 -10.04
N LYS A 872 -38.73 -71.35 -10.63
CA LYS A 872 -38.96 -71.15 -12.07
C LYS A 872 -39.61 -69.80 -12.30
N PHE A 873 -39.05 -69.02 -13.22
CA PHE A 873 -39.56 -67.69 -13.57
C PHE A 873 -40.30 -67.74 -14.90
N GLU A 874 -41.53 -67.23 -14.91
CA GLU A 874 -42.40 -67.22 -16.10
C GLU A 874 -42.95 -65.81 -16.34
N ILE A 875 -43.14 -65.45 -17.61
CA ILE A 875 -43.75 -64.17 -17.98
C ILE A 875 -45.27 -64.35 -18.06
N ASP A 876 -46.00 -63.53 -17.32
CA ASP A 876 -47.46 -63.54 -17.29
C ASP A 876 -48.00 -62.12 -17.50
N ALA A 877 -48.72 -61.91 -18.60
CA ALA A 877 -49.28 -60.62 -18.97
C ALA A 877 -50.28 -60.05 -17.94
N GLN A 878 -50.87 -60.90 -17.09
CA GLN A 878 -51.78 -60.46 -16.01
C GLN A 878 -51.04 -59.87 -14.80
N CYS A 879 -49.73 -60.13 -14.68
CA CYS A 879 -48.92 -59.61 -13.59
C CYS A 879 -48.28 -58.28 -14.01
N LEU A 880 -48.70 -57.13 -13.48
CA LEU A 880 -48.08 -55.84 -13.80
C LEU A 880 -46.78 -55.59 -13.01
N ASN A 881 -46.90 -55.28 -11.72
CA ASN A 881 -45.78 -54.79 -10.89
C ASN A 881 -45.41 -55.69 -9.70
N LYS A 882 -46.21 -56.72 -9.39
CA LYS A 882 -45.98 -57.64 -8.27
C LYS A 882 -45.96 -59.08 -8.77
N ALA A 883 -44.99 -59.87 -8.31
CA ALA A 883 -44.87 -61.26 -8.70
C ALA A 883 -45.98 -62.11 -8.07
N ARG A 884 -46.55 -63.05 -8.82
CA ARG A 884 -47.49 -64.05 -8.33
C ARG A 884 -46.74 -65.35 -8.05
N LEU A 885 -46.84 -65.84 -6.82
CA LEU A 885 -46.07 -66.98 -6.32
C LEU A 885 -46.98 -68.19 -6.12
N LYS A 886 -46.60 -69.33 -6.70
CA LYS A 886 -47.28 -70.62 -6.47
C LYS A 886 -46.23 -71.68 -6.16
N SER A 887 -46.34 -72.31 -4.99
CA SER A 887 -45.44 -73.39 -4.60
C SER A 887 -46.06 -74.76 -4.90
N HIS A 888 -45.37 -75.59 -5.68
CA HIS A 888 -45.72 -76.98 -5.93
C HIS A 888 -44.54 -77.90 -5.58
N GLY A 889 -44.65 -78.65 -4.49
CA GLY A 889 -43.60 -79.58 -4.04
C GLY A 889 -42.26 -78.90 -3.75
N ASN A 890 -41.25 -79.21 -4.58
CA ASN A 890 -39.91 -78.63 -4.47
C ASN A 890 -39.68 -77.41 -5.37
N THR A 891 -40.71 -76.95 -6.09
CA THR A 891 -40.62 -75.86 -7.06
C THR A 891 -41.49 -74.67 -6.64
N LEU A 892 -40.91 -73.48 -6.67
CA LEU A 892 -41.63 -72.21 -6.57
C LEU A 892 -41.77 -71.60 -7.97
N HIS A 893 -43.01 -71.48 -8.46
CA HIS A 893 -43.30 -70.76 -9.70
C HIS A 893 -43.49 -69.28 -9.40
N VAL A 894 -42.75 -68.44 -10.11
CA VAL A 894 -42.74 -66.98 -9.99
C VAL A 894 -43.18 -66.37 -11.31
N ALA A 895 -44.44 -65.96 -11.38
CA ALA A 895 -45.00 -65.28 -12.54
C ALA A 895 -44.81 -63.75 -12.42
N VAL A 896 -44.23 -63.12 -13.44
CA VAL A 896 -43.92 -61.68 -13.50
C VAL A 896 -44.33 -61.07 -14.83
N GLY A 897 -44.65 -59.77 -14.87
CA GLY A 897 -45.02 -59.10 -16.12
C GLY A 897 -43.88 -58.94 -17.12
N ALA A 898 -44.21 -58.43 -18.30
CA ALA A 898 -43.21 -57.98 -19.28
C ALA A 898 -42.54 -56.65 -18.86
N GLY A 899 -41.21 -56.65 -18.79
CA GLY A 899 -40.40 -55.47 -18.44
C GLY A 899 -39.91 -54.67 -19.63
N LEU A 900 -39.15 -53.62 -19.34
CA LEU A 900 -38.38 -52.92 -20.38
C LEU A 900 -37.33 -53.87 -20.98
N LYS A 901 -36.94 -53.64 -22.24
CA LYS A 901 -35.88 -54.38 -22.92
C LYS A 901 -34.64 -54.48 -22.02
N ASN A 902 -33.99 -55.64 -22.00
CA ASN A 902 -32.76 -55.89 -21.24
C ASN A 902 -31.58 -54.96 -21.63
N THR A 903 -31.67 -54.26 -22.76
CA THR A 903 -30.74 -53.22 -23.21
C THR A 903 -31.12 -51.79 -22.81
N SER A 904 -32.13 -51.61 -21.96
CA SER A 904 -32.57 -50.27 -21.53
C SER A 904 -31.56 -49.64 -20.56
N ARG A 905 -31.18 -48.37 -20.78
CA ARG A 905 -30.27 -47.59 -19.91
C ARG A 905 -30.98 -46.42 -19.21
N PRO A 906 -30.46 -45.93 -18.07
CA PRO A 906 -30.97 -44.73 -17.40
C PRO A 906 -30.93 -43.51 -18.34
N ASN A 907 -31.97 -42.68 -18.32
CA ASN A 907 -32.06 -41.48 -19.17
C ASN A 907 -31.43 -40.26 -18.46
N ALA A 908 -30.32 -39.74 -18.98
CA ALA A 908 -29.60 -38.62 -18.39
C ALA A 908 -30.32 -37.24 -18.46
N ARG A 909 -31.45 -37.13 -19.18
CA ARG A 909 -31.98 -35.83 -19.65
C ARG A 909 -33.36 -35.37 -19.15
N ARG A 910 -34.05 -36.09 -18.25
CA ARG A 910 -35.32 -35.62 -17.66
C ARG A 910 -35.32 -35.75 -16.14
N VAL A 911 -34.66 -34.80 -15.47
CA VAL A 911 -35.03 -34.41 -14.12
C VAL A 911 -35.58 -33.00 -14.24
N ALA A 912 -36.82 -32.86 -14.71
CA ALA A 912 -37.56 -31.62 -14.54
C ALA A 912 -37.88 -31.48 -13.04
N PRO A 913 -37.73 -30.29 -12.45
CA PRO A 913 -38.17 -30.07 -11.08
C PRO A 913 -39.68 -30.27 -11.02
N ILE A 914 -40.14 -31.06 -10.05
CA ILE A 914 -41.55 -31.07 -9.65
C ILE A 914 -41.86 -29.64 -9.21
N THR A 915 -42.67 -28.95 -10.00
CA THR A 915 -43.28 -27.67 -9.66
C THR A 915 -43.97 -27.86 -8.30
N LYS A 916 -43.65 -26.99 -7.34
CA LYS A 916 -44.39 -26.88 -6.09
C LYS A 916 -45.83 -26.48 -6.44
N GLN A 917 -46.72 -27.45 -6.56
CA GLN A 917 -48.12 -27.21 -6.25
C GLN A 917 -48.25 -27.30 -4.74
N THR A 918 -48.50 -26.13 -4.15
CA THR A 918 -49.07 -25.98 -2.81
C THR A 918 -50.37 -26.78 -2.75
N GLY A 919 -50.42 -27.78 -1.88
CA GLY A 919 -51.60 -28.57 -1.59
C GLY A 919 -51.31 -29.45 -0.38
N SER A 920 -51.95 -29.12 0.73
CA SER A 920 -51.86 -29.78 2.03
C SER A 920 -52.12 -31.29 1.94
N TYR A 921 -51.29 -32.09 2.59
CA TYR A 921 -51.70 -33.41 3.03
C TYR A 921 -52.19 -33.31 4.47
N SER A 922 -53.51 -33.21 4.64
CA SER A 922 -54.19 -33.72 5.80
C SER A 922 -54.37 -35.23 5.64
N THR A 923 -53.96 -35.97 6.65
CA THR A 923 -54.47 -37.30 6.98
C THR A 923 -55.99 -37.25 7.11
N GLN A 924 -56.72 -38.05 6.34
CA GLN A 924 -57.75 -38.97 6.85
C GLN A 924 -58.44 -39.76 5.74
N CYS A 925 -58.82 -40.97 6.13
CA CYS A 925 -59.61 -41.97 5.42
C CYS A 925 -60.92 -41.40 4.84
N SER A 926 -61.42 -42.03 3.78
CA SER A 926 -62.86 -42.29 3.70
C SER A 926 -63.22 -43.45 2.75
N SER A 927 -63.97 -44.36 3.34
CA SER A 927 -64.94 -45.25 2.74
C SER A 927 -66.01 -44.49 1.93
N SER A 928 -66.41 -45.11 0.81
CA SER A 928 -67.73 -45.12 0.16
C SER A 928 -68.72 -43.98 0.41
N VAL A 929 -69.27 -43.41 -0.68
CA VAL A 929 -70.68 -43.57 -1.13
C VAL A 929 -70.92 -42.65 -2.36
N HIS A 930 -71.75 -43.17 -3.28
CA HIS A 930 -72.60 -42.55 -4.31
C HIS A 930 -72.79 -41.01 -4.25
N THR A 931 -73.03 -40.25 -5.32
CA THR A 931 -73.92 -40.46 -6.47
C THR A 931 -73.78 -39.24 -7.41
N SER A 932 -74.07 -39.42 -8.71
CA SER A 932 -74.67 -38.45 -9.67
C SER A 932 -73.99 -37.07 -9.87
N ASN A 933 -73.88 -36.49 -11.06
CA ASN A 933 -74.48 -36.73 -12.36
C ASN A 933 -73.74 -35.82 -13.35
N GLN A 934 -73.66 -36.27 -14.61
CA GLN A 934 -73.75 -35.49 -15.86
C GLN A 934 -72.68 -34.39 -16.08
N SER A 935 -72.12 -34.20 -17.27
CA SER A 935 -72.54 -34.59 -18.61
C SER A 935 -71.36 -34.48 -19.58
N ASP A 936 -71.43 -35.36 -20.59
CA ASP A 936 -71.04 -35.20 -22.00
C ASP A 936 -69.54 -35.07 -22.34
N CYS A 937 -68.93 -36.14 -22.85
CA CYS A 937 -68.98 -36.56 -24.27
C CYS A 937 -68.36 -35.50 -25.20
N PHE A 938 -67.15 -35.76 -25.68
CA PHE A 938 -66.90 -36.30 -27.03
C PHE A 938 -65.38 -36.39 -27.25
N SER A 939 -64.92 -37.59 -27.61
CA SER A 939 -63.65 -37.81 -28.31
C SER A 939 -63.96 -37.86 -29.84
N PRO A 940 -63.04 -38.29 -30.72
CA PRO A 940 -61.84 -37.60 -31.20
C PRO A 940 -61.75 -37.64 -32.75
N ALA A 941 -60.93 -36.79 -33.37
CA ALA A 941 -60.42 -36.98 -34.75
C ALA A 941 -59.27 -35.97 -34.98
N SER A 942 -58.00 -36.33 -35.18
CA SER A 942 -57.32 -37.15 -36.21
C SER A 942 -56.96 -36.38 -37.49
N ILE A 943 -55.72 -36.62 -37.96
CA ILE A 943 -55.16 -36.37 -39.31
C ILE A 943 -54.58 -34.94 -39.50
N GLY A 944 -53.37 -34.71 -40.03
CA GLY A 944 -52.37 -35.59 -40.62
C GLY A 944 -51.09 -34.84 -41.06
N SER A 945 -50.01 -35.63 -41.11
CA SER A 945 -48.84 -35.68 -42.02
C SER A 945 -48.41 -34.53 -42.97
N ALA A 946 -47.07 -34.44 -43.08
CA ALA A 946 -46.19 -34.01 -44.20
C ALA A 946 -45.92 -32.49 -44.36
N GLY A 947 -44.71 -32.02 -44.67
CA GLY A 947 -43.40 -32.63 -44.94
C GLY A 947 -42.42 -31.59 -45.52
N TYR A 948 -41.11 -31.91 -45.48
CA TYR A 948 -39.97 -31.33 -46.25
C TYR A 948 -39.61 -29.83 -46.06
N GLY A 949 -38.34 -29.39 -46.02
CA GLY A 949 -37.08 -30.11 -46.20
C GLY A 949 -35.82 -29.24 -46.02
N SER A 950 -34.68 -29.95 -46.07
CA SER A 950 -33.33 -29.60 -46.54
C SER A 950 -32.69 -28.23 -46.22
N VAL A 951 -31.57 -28.26 -45.47
CA VAL A 951 -30.54 -27.21 -45.47
C VAL A 951 -29.27 -27.77 -46.09
N LYS A 952 -28.84 -27.16 -47.20
CA LYS A 952 -27.60 -27.44 -47.95
C LYS A 952 -26.37 -26.82 -47.25
N GLN A 953 -25.25 -27.53 -47.35
CA GLN A 953 -23.88 -27.02 -47.22
C GLN A 953 -23.54 -25.98 -48.30
N VAL A 954 -22.64 -25.02 -48.04
CA VAL A 954 -21.45 -24.69 -48.89
C VAL A 954 -20.35 -24.01 -48.05
N ASN A 955 -19.11 -24.37 -48.36
CA ASN A 955 -17.81 -23.89 -47.87
C ASN A 955 -17.39 -22.47 -48.32
N SER A 956 -16.40 -21.92 -47.60
CA SER A 956 -15.23 -21.10 -48.01
C SER A 956 -15.31 -20.13 -49.22
N TYR A 957 -14.84 -18.89 -49.05
CA TYR A 957 -13.57 -18.35 -49.62
C TYR A 957 -13.41 -16.83 -49.36
N ARG A 958 -12.26 -16.48 -48.79
CA ARG A 958 -11.31 -15.35 -49.00
C ARG A 958 -11.70 -14.13 -49.87
N ARG A 959 -11.13 -12.96 -49.44
CA ARG A 959 -10.90 -11.64 -50.13
C ARG A 959 -12.04 -10.62 -49.92
N LYS A 960 -11.83 -9.31 -49.78
CA LYS A 960 -10.70 -8.38 -50.01
C LYS A 960 -11.04 -7.06 -49.26
N ALA A 961 -10.02 -6.34 -48.80
CA ALA A 961 -10.16 -4.95 -48.33
C ALA A 961 -10.37 -3.99 -49.53
N PRO A 962 -11.19 -2.93 -49.40
CA PRO A 962 -11.18 -1.76 -50.29
C PRO A 962 -10.35 -0.60 -49.69
N PRO A 963 -9.94 0.38 -50.52
CA PRO A 963 -8.74 1.19 -50.29
C PRO A 963 -8.96 2.54 -49.60
N LEU A 964 -7.86 3.05 -49.06
CA LEU A 964 -7.66 4.41 -48.51
C LEU A 964 -7.80 5.49 -49.60
N PRO A 965 -8.38 6.65 -49.27
CA PRO A 965 -8.09 7.89 -49.98
C PRO A 965 -6.89 8.61 -49.33
N HIS A 966 -5.90 8.94 -50.17
CA HIS A 966 -4.81 9.86 -49.87
C HIS A 966 -5.34 11.26 -49.56
N ALA A 967 -4.91 11.86 -48.44
CA ALA A 967 -4.90 13.30 -48.24
C ALA A 967 -3.55 13.70 -47.61
N GLN A 968 -2.92 14.71 -48.23
CA GLN A 968 -1.62 15.28 -47.91
C GLN A 968 -1.61 16.03 -46.55
N PRO A 969 -0.43 16.23 -45.93
CA PRO A 969 -0.33 16.87 -44.62
C PRO A 969 -0.59 18.39 -44.71
N PRO A 970 -1.40 18.99 -43.81
CA PRO A 970 -1.50 20.44 -43.72
C PRO A 970 -0.32 21.01 -42.94
N ASN A 971 0.45 21.85 -43.63
CA ASN A 971 1.29 22.89 -43.03
C ASN A 971 0.39 23.91 -42.31
N SER A 972 0.51 24.07 -41.00
CA SER A 972 -0.07 25.24 -40.31
C SER A 972 0.69 25.61 -39.03
N ARG A 973 1.95 26.04 -39.19
CA ARG A 973 2.67 26.82 -38.17
C ARG A 973 2.38 28.33 -38.26
N THR A 974 1.36 28.72 -39.02
CA THR A 974 1.08 30.12 -39.38
C THR A 974 -0.27 30.64 -38.86
N GLU A 975 -1.17 29.77 -38.38
CA GLU A 975 -2.50 30.23 -37.90
C GLU A 975 -2.57 30.47 -36.38
N LEU A 976 -1.65 29.90 -35.58
CA LEU A 976 -1.59 30.21 -34.14
C LEU A 976 -0.90 31.56 -33.83
N LYS A 977 -0.16 32.14 -34.77
CA LYS A 977 0.45 33.47 -34.62
C LYS A 977 -0.52 34.62 -34.93
N ALA A 978 -1.53 34.40 -35.77
CA ALA A 978 -2.47 35.44 -36.17
C ALA A 978 -3.60 35.73 -35.13
N GLN A 979 -3.82 34.82 -34.17
CA GLN A 979 -4.79 35.02 -33.08
C GLN A 979 -4.18 35.58 -31.80
N LEU A 980 -2.87 35.43 -31.57
CA LEU A 980 -2.20 36.04 -30.40
C LEU A 980 -1.77 37.50 -30.63
N GLU A 981 -1.67 37.98 -31.87
CA GLU A 981 -1.31 39.38 -32.17
C GLU A 981 -2.50 40.37 -32.18
N ARG A 982 -3.75 39.88 -31.98
CA ARG A 982 -4.94 40.74 -31.91
C ARG A 982 -5.38 41.15 -30.50
N ILE A 983 -4.74 40.65 -29.45
CA ILE A 983 -5.13 40.95 -28.05
C ILE A 983 -4.17 41.95 -27.39
N THR A 984 -2.98 42.19 -27.95
CA THR A 984 -1.94 43.01 -27.31
C THR A 984 -1.79 44.45 -27.82
N ASN A 985 -2.53 44.86 -28.86
CA ASN A 985 -2.41 46.21 -29.44
C ASN A 985 -3.78 46.92 -29.58
N ASN A 986 -4.29 47.44 -28.46
CA ASN A 986 -5.24 48.56 -28.33
C ASN A 986 -5.37 48.78 -26.81
N SER A 987 -4.95 49.86 -26.15
CA SER A 987 -4.74 51.23 -26.59
C SER A 987 -4.01 52.00 -25.46
N ILE A 988 -2.94 52.72 -25.79
CA ILE A 988 -2.43 53.85 -25.01
C ILE A 988 -2.42 55.06 -25.94
N SER A 989 -3.27 56.03 -25.68
CA SER A 989 -3.12 57.40 -26.18
C SER A 989 -3.45 58.37 -25.04
N LYS A 990 -2.44 59.15 -24.65
CA LYS A 990 -2.45 60.16 -23.58
C LYS A 990 -3.32 61.36 -23.94
N ALA A 991 -4.05 61.91 -22.97
CA ALA A 991 -4.35 63.34 -22.90
C ALA A 991 -4.54 63.78 -21.43
N ASN A 992 -3.99 64.96 -21.12
CA ASN A 992 -3.84 65.59 -19.81
C ASN A 992 -5.16 66.02 -19.14
N GLY A 993 -5.21 65.99 -17.80
CA GLY A 993 -6.22 66.67 -16.98
C GLY A 993 -6.03 66.44 -15.47
N ALA A 994 -5.82 67.52 -14.71
CA ALA A 994 -5.62 67.55 -13.25
C ALA A 994 -6.84 67.04 -12.44
N PRO A 995 -6.66 66.60 -11.18
CA PRO A 995 -7.69 65.87 -10.44
C PRO A 995 -8.71 66.80 -9.78
N LYS A 996 -10.01 66.53 -9.99
CA LYS A 996 -11.11 67.01 -9.14
C LYS A 996 -11.65 65.84 -8.30
N ASN A 997 -11.73 66.08 -6.99
CA ASN A 997 -12.21 65.17 -5.96
C ASN A 997 -13.58 64.54 -6.30
N LYS A 998 -13.68 63.22 -6.14
CA LYS A 998 -14.96 62.48 -6.09
C LYS A 998 -15.29 62.06 -4.64
N PRO A 999 -16.59 62.02 -4.28
CA PRO A 999 -17.08 61.93 -2.91
C PRO A 999 -16.88 60.54 -2.27
N PRO A 1000 -16.94 60.44 -0.92
CA PRO A 1000 -16.72 59.20 -0.20
C PRO A 1000 -17.79 58.15 -0.49
N ILE A 1001 -17.34 56.90 -0.61
CA ILE A 1001 -18.12 55.68 -0.78
C ILE A 1001 -18.93 55.40 0.50
N PRO A 1002 -20.23 55.02 0.44
CA PRO A 1002 -21.01 54.70 1.63
C PRO A 1002 -20.48 53.44 2.36
N PRO A 1003 -20.58 53.38 3.70
CA PRO A 1003 -20.07 52.26 4.48
C PRO A 1003 -20.82 50.95 4.17
N LYS A 1004 -20.07 49.83 4.17
CA LYS A 1004 -20.63 48.47 3.99
C LYS A 1004 -21.70 48.16 5.07
N PRO A 1005 -22.78 47.45 4.73
CA PRO A 1005 -23.81 47.06 5.70
C PRO A 1005 -23.22 46.15 6.77
N ARG A 1006 -23.52 46.45 8.05
CA ARG A 1006 -23.11 45.62 9.20
C ARG A 1006 -24.07 44.43 9.36
N PRO A 1007 -23.58 43.26 9.82
CA PRO A 1007 -24.42 42.08 10.03
C PRO A 1007 -25.48 42.33 11.11
N LYS A 1008 -26.67 41.74 10.93
CA LYS A 1008 -27.83 41.92 11.81
C LYS A 1008 -28.26 40.57 12.39
N LEU A 1009 -28.78 40.59 13.62
CA LEU A 1009 -29.33 39.42 14.31
C LEU A 1009 -30.80 39.67 14.60
N ARG A 1010 -31.67 38.71 14.27
CA ARG A 1010 -33.07 38.71 14.72
C ARG A 1010 -33.18 37.92 16.02
N MET A 1011 -33.64 38.55 17.09
CA MET A 1011 -33.75 37.93 18.41
C MET A 1011 -34.95 36.97 18.44
N LEU A 1012 -34.74 35.75 18.92
CA LEU A 1012 -35.77 34.72 19.09
C LEU A 1012 -36.45 34.81 20.46
N TYR A 1013 -35.73 35.34 21.46
CA TYR A 1013 -36.20 35.46 22.84
C TYR A 1013 -36.04 36.90 23.33
N SER A 1014 -36.87 37.30 24.29
CA SER A 1014 -36.72 38.59 25.00
C SER A 1014 -35.65 38.47 26.08
N TYR A 1015 -34.98 39.58 26.38
CA TYR A 1015 -33.95 39.68 27.40
C TYR A 1015 -34.02 41.06 28.08
N GLU A 1016 -34.03 41.06 29.41
CA GLU A 1016 -33.88 42.26 30.22
C GLU A 1016 -32.46 42.25 30.79
N GLY A 1017 -31.69 43.28 30.46
CA GLY A 1017 -30.33 43.48 30.97
C GLY A 1017 -30.35 43.64 32.49
N GLN A 1018 -29.43 42.98 33.16
CA GLN A 1018 -29.23 43.02 34.60
C GLN A 1018 -28.28 44.16 35.00
N ASP A 1019 -27.37 44.53 34.09
CA ASP A 1019 -26.38 45.58 34.27
C ASP A 1019 -26.56 46.74 33.27
N ASP A 1020 -26.06 47.94 33.60
CA ASP A 1020 -26.25 49.18 32.82
C ASP A 1020 -25.61 49.14 31.42
N ASP A 1021 -24.67 48.22 31.18
CA ASP A 1021 -23.99 48.01 29.90
C ASP A 1021 -24.64 46.93 29.03
N GLU A 1022 -25.70 46.28 29.51
CA GLU A 1022 -26.46 45.26 28.78
C GLU A 1022 -27.65 45.84 28.01
N LEU A 1023 -27.97 45.22 26.87
CA LEU A 1023 -29.02 45.66 25.98
C LEU A 1023 -30.33 44.92 26.31
N CYS A 1024 -31.38 45.65 26.72
CA CYS A 1024 -32.73 45.06 26.81
C CYS A 1024 -33.40 44.99 25.42
N PHE A 1025 -33.95 43.83 25.07
CA PHE A 1025 -34.62 43.60 23.78
C PHE A 1025 -35.76 42.58 23.89
N HIS A 1026 -36.70 42.62 22.94
CA HIS A 1026 -37.82 41.68 22.88
C HIS A 1026 -37.63 40.66 21.75
N SER A 1027 -38.33 39.53 21.83
CA SER A 1027 -38.39 38.58 20.71
C SER A 1027 -38.82 39.30 19.42
N ASN A 1028 -38.14 39.00 18.33
CA ASN A 1028 -38.19 39.61 16.99
C ASN A 1028 -37.52 40.97 16.80
N ASP A 1029 -36.91 41.57 17.83
CA ASP A 1029 -36.07 42.75 17.63
C ASP A 1029 -34.85 42.41 16.74
N ILE A 1030 -34.39 43.40 15.97
CA ILE A 1030 -33.23 43.26 15.08
C ILE A 1030 -32.08 44.09 15.63
N ILE A 1031 -31.02 43.41 16.08
CA ILE A 1031 -29.82 44.02 16.64
C ILE A 1031 -28.74 44.10 15.56
N GLU A 1032 -28.14 45.28 15.38
CA GLU A 1032 -26.96 45.45 14.53
C GLU A 1032 -25.70 45.06 15.30
N ILE A 1033 -24.94 44.11 14.77
CA ILE A 1033 -23.72 43.60 15.42
C ILE A 1033 -22.59 44.62 15.21
N ILE A 1034 -21.95 45.03 16.30
CA ILE A 1034 -20.80 45.93 16.31
C ILE A 1034 -19.51 45.13 16.47
N GLN A 1035 -19.47 44.22 17.44
CA GLN A 1035 -18.31 43.40 17.77
C GLN A 1035 -18.75 42.02 18.29
N GLU A 1036 -18.12 40.97 17.78
CA GLU A 1036 -18.33 39.59 18.21
C GLU A 1036 -17.26 39.21 19.24
N ASP A 1037 -17.68 38.63 20.36
CA ASP A 1037 -16.80 38.18 21.43
C ASP A 1037 -16.89 36.65 21.61
N PRO A 1038 -15.76 35.94 21.82
CA PRO A 1038 -15.74 34.49 22.04
C PRO A 1038 -16.49 34.01 23.30
N SER A 1039 -16.76 34.88 24.27
CA SER A 1039 -17.52 34.57 25.49
C SER A 1039 -19.01 34.30 25.25
N GLY A 1040 -19.52 34.66 24.06
CA GLY A 1040 -20.94 34.54 23.71
C GLY A 1040 -21.77 35.80 23.99
N TRP A 1041 -21.18 36.86 24.56
CA TRP A 1041 -21.80 38.16 24.76
C TRP A 1041 -21.31 39.15 23.71
N TRP A 1042 -22.15 39.48 22.74
CA TRP A 1042 -21.78 40.36 21.63
C TRP A 1042 -22.16 41.80 21.92
N GLN A 1043 -21.43 42.74 21.33
CA GLN A 1043 -21.78 44.16 21.41
C GLN A 1043 -22.68 44.53 20.25
N GLY A 1044 -23.87 45.04 20.55
CA GLY A 1044 -24.92 45.30 19.58
C GLY A 1044 -25.51 46.70 19.70
N ARG A 1045 -26.17 47.13 18.62
CA ARG A 1045 -26.97 48.35 18.59
C ARG A 1045 -28.43 48.02 18.33
N LEU A 1046 -29.31 48.46 19.22
CA LEU A 1046 -30.76 48.38 19.06
C LEU A 1046 -31.37 49.74 19.40
N ARG A 1047 -32.17 50.30 18.47
CA ARG A 1047 -32.89 51.57 18.66
C ARG A 1047 -32.01 52.72 19.16
N GLY A 1048 -30.75 52.77 18.72
CA GLY A 1048 -29.78 53.81 19.08
C GLY A 1048 -29.00 53.57 20.39
N LYS A 1049 -29.39 52.59 21.21
CA LYS A 1049 -28.63 52.17 22.40
C LYS A 1049 -27.56 51.14 22.03
N HIS A 1050 -26.42 51.21 22.69
CA HIS A 1050 -25.28 50.29 22.54
C HIS A 1050 -25.12 49.52 23.84
N GLY A 1051 -24.84 48.23 23.76
CA GLY A 1051 -24.73 47.38 24.93
C GLY A 1051 -24.44 45.92 24.56
N LEU A 1052 -24.10 45.13 25.56
CA LEU A 1052 -23.83 43.70 25.44
C LEU A 1052 -25.15 42.93 25.37
N PHE A 1053 -25.17 41.86 24.58
CA PHE A 1053 -26.31 40.95 24.50
C PHE A 1053 -25.86 39.52 24.21
N PRO A 1054 -26.60 38.51 24.70
CA PRO A 1054 -26.25 37.11 24.49
C PRO A 1054 -26.53 36.68 23.05
N ALA A 1055 -25.49 36.25 22.34
CA ALA A 1055 -25.55 35.93 20.90
C ALA A 1055 -26.44 34.73 20.57
N ASN A 1056 -26.57 33.78 21.50
CA ASN A 1056 -27.42 32.60 21.38
C ASN A 1056 -28.92 32.92 21.42
N TYR A 1057 -29.31 34.16 21.73
CA TYR A 1057 -30.72 34.57 21.76
C TYR A 1057 -31.24 35.00 20.38
N GLY A 1058 -30.42 34.98 19.32
CA GLY A 1058 -30.86 35.38 17.98
C GLY A 1058 -30.24 34.59 16.85
N THR A 1059 -30.82 34.74 15.65
CA THR A 1059 -30.34 34.13 14.40
C THR A 1059 -29.89 35.21 13.42
N ARG A 1060 -28.77 35.00 12.72
CA ARG A 1060 -28.25 35.95 11.71
C ARG A 1060 -29.22 36.07 10.53
N ILE A 1061 -29.44 37.31 10.07
CA ILE A 1061 -30.30 37.65 8.93
C ILE A 1061 -29.54 38.37 7.82
#